data_AF-D8U1F4-F1
#
_entry.id   AF-D8U1F4-F1
#
_cell.length_a   1.000
_cell.length_b   1.000
_cell.length_c   1.000
_cell.angle_alpha   90.00
_cell.angle_beta   90.00
_cell.angle_gamma   90.00
#
_symmetry.space_group_name_H-M   'P 1'
#
loop_
_entity.id
_entity.type
_entity.pdbx_description
1 polymer ?
#
loop_
_entity_poly.entity_id
_entity_poly.type
_entity_poly.pdbx_seq_one_letter_code
_entity_poly.pdbx_strand_id
1 'polypeptide(L)'
;MPNWVLSKRREGKGYCIPAVQVVRRLLDVSLLGENFRVRVHGDTEEHLRHRQCHYLFYGGLPHSKPTAAQLAAIQARANALRDKAKESPSAAKAVSEALAAAMSTVPPISLARGLRALRDIPHDVQAHLPDAVELLAVIRGLGVAPPCLERPGAPRGLPGRFRYMIAANLKDCEALMPYWTLEVLRLGFLLQGNSRMLHVYFHNVTADEVTAWSGSAAHVSVYESGSKDSTPTWLRIAESLWQAAGMKTSIVVNGPVQRGLVLDPFSGRYSKQHKVQYAAALRNAALEPLYNSPSGTYNYVIFLNDVFFCAPDFLRLTHFGADIACGLDFEVLVGDKKGRVAGTAHQPLVPPTRRLLDLHTNAFARTHDPHLVAEHNESAVLDILPGRANWHSVVKRMTQVHADEATRQAEAEARVQEAQVKPRYEFYDTWVSKDLGGNPFIKEDPLARDTRTIDLLHRGLPVPVKCCWNGGALINATMFYAGVRFRSGLLDEGECDISECSLLCEDFRRMGAKRAIIDPSVRVSYAPWAKASTINAGVGPKMPWSHVERSGALERLTVLWTETTFCMSTQCVPMRKDGSELPDIHNFRVIDLGKTNFTNMFIERSAYASPPPPKPDACNLIMGPYGDTTDGSAFDDLAYASWGKSPITRIYYRAGTSATESMVYALKLTYGSTATVQHGSDLGEAGEYELEAGEQIIGALVQFDETTVFAISFETNRKRSLTIGAFREGVAQARANPCPAAGSRFLVPMIFGRISLSVHEGCPGRHRMQAYEAQAFNVFHTNFKRWR
;
A
#
# COMPACT_ATOMS: atom_id res chain seq x y z
N MET A 1 -2.70 51.66 42.44
CA MET A 1 -4.07 52.22 42.49
C MET A 1 -4.16 53.38 41.51
N PRO A 2 -5.34 53.74 40.97
CA PRO A 2 -6.65 53.08 41.08
C PRO A 2 -7.27 52.65 39.72
N ASN A 3 -8.32 51.81 39.79
CA ASN A 3 -9.56 51.65 38.99
C ASN A 3 -9.64 52.24 37.54
N TRP A 4 -10.39 51.69 36.59
CA TRP A 4 -11.87 51.77 36.52
C TRP A 4 -12.51 50.74 35.56
N VAL A 5 -13.57 50.08 36.06
CA VAL A 5 -14.86 49.69 35.44
C VAL A 5 -14.95 49.38 33.92
N LEU A 6 -15.33 48.13 33.61
CA LEU A 6 -15.88 47.69 32.32
C LEU A 6 -17.30 48.25 32.08
N SER A 7 -17.58 48.78 30.88
CA SER A 7 -18.94 48.89 30.36
C SER A 7 -19.01 48.55 28.87
N LYS A 8 -20.05 47.81 28.46
CA LYS A 8 -20.29 47.42 27.06
C LYS A 8 -21.18 48.45 26.37
N ARG A 9 -20.77 48.93 25.19
CA ARG A 9 -21.71 49.26 24.08
C ARG A 9 -21.12 48.85 22.73
N ARG A 10 -21.99 48.33 21.87
CA ARG A 10 -21.75 48.16 20.43
C ARG A 10 -22.04 49.48 19.73
N GLU A 11 -21.29 49.81 18.70
CA GLU A 11 -21.82 50.14 17.37
C GLU A 11 -20.66 50.14 16.34
N GLY A 12 -20.98 50.00 15.05
CA GLY A 12 -20.03 49.50 14.06
C GLY A 12 -19.44 50.56 13.13
N LYS A 13 -18.21 50.29 12.65
CA LYS A 13 -17.72 50.46 11.26
C LYS A 13 -16.26 49.98 11.21
N GLY A 14 -16.01 48.79 10.66
CA GLY A 14 -14.69 48.16 10.61
C GLY A 14 -14.00 48.31 9.25
N TYR A 15 -12.78 48.81 9.24
CA TYR A 15 -11.85 48.76 8.12
C TYR A 15 -10.97 47.51 8.25
N CYS A 16 -10.72 46.79 7.15
CA CYS A 16 -9.79 45.65 7.15
C CYS A 16 -8.34 46.13 7.00
N ILE A 17 -7.43 45.65 7.86
CA ILE A 17 -5.97 45.80 7.70
C ILE A 17 -5.37 44.38 7.52
N PRO A 18 -4.53 44.12 6.50
CA PRO A 18 -3.96 42.79 6.28
C PRO A 18 -2.93 42.37 7.35
N ALA A 19 -2.91 41.07 7.66
CA ALA A 19 -2.03 40.44 8.67
C ALA A 19 -0.51 40.58 8.42
N VAL A 20 -0.10 41.14 7.28
CA VAL A 20 1.30 41.39 6.90
C VAL A 20 2.04 42.29 7.89
N GLN A 21 1.34 43.19 8.62
CA GLN A 21 2.00 44.11 9.55
C GLN A 21 2.43 43.48 10.89
N VAL A 22 1.83 42.37 11.33
CA VAL A 22 2.18 41.74 12.62
C VAL A 22 3.52 41.02 12.54
N VAL A 23 3.79 40.32 11.42
CA VAL A 23 5.08 39.65 11.17
C VAL A 23 6.23 40.65 11.11
N ARG A 24 5.97 41.87 10.60
CA ARG A 24 6.99 42.92 10.46
C ARG A 24 7.54 43.44 11.79
N ARG A 25 6.80 43.32 12.90
CA ARG A 25 7.27 43.72 14.26
C ARG A 25 8.01 42.61 15.03
N LEU A 26 7.99 41.38 14.54
CA LEU A 26 8.78 40.26 15.11
C LEU A 26 10.19 40.13 14.51
N LEU A 27 10.58 41.04 13.61
CA LEU A 27 11.79 40.94 12.79
C LEU A 27 12.92 41.91 13.14
N ASP A 28 12.82 42.68 14.23
CA ASP A 28 13.97 43.35 14.83
C ASP A 28 14.83 42.37 15.64
N VAL A 29 15.44 41.41 14.94
CA VAL A 29 16.54 40.60 15.45
C VAL A 29 17.85 41.35 15.20
N SER A 30 18.09 42.39 15.99
CA SER A 30 19.36 43.11 15.97
C SER A 30 20.47 42.21 16.52
N LEU A 31 21.46 41.86 15.69
CA LEU A 31 22.67 41.17 16.12
C LEU A 31 23.54 42.10 16.96
N LEU A 32 23.30 42.13 18.27
CA LEU A 32 24.27 42.56 19.27
C LEU A 32 24.85 41.33 19.96
N GLY A 33 26.16 41.39 20.25
CA GLY A 33 27.00 40.21 20.46
C GLY A 33 26.56 39.26 21.58
N GLU A 34 26.86 37.98 21.36
CA GLU A 34 26.99 36.93 22.38
C GLU A 34 25.99 36.98 23.56
N ASN A 35 24.71 36.71 23.31
CA ASN A 35 23.85 35.82 24.13
C ASN A 35 22.39 35.81 23.61
N PHE A 36 21.91 34.65 23.14
CA PHE A 36 20.52 34.49 22.71
C PHE A 36 19.53 34.47 23.90
N ARG A 37 18.67 35.48 24.00
CA ARG A 37 17.43 35.43 24.80
C ARG A 37 16.25 36.00 24.03
N VAL A 38 15.27 35.16 23.73
CA VAL A 38 13.98 35.56 23.14
C VAL A 38 12.94 35.64 24.27
N ARG A 39 12.32 36.80 24.47
CA ARG A 39 11.09 36.95 25.28
C ARG A 39 9.89 37.03 24.34
N VAL A 40 8.85 36.27 24.65
CA VAL A 40 7.54 36.38 24.00
C VAL A 40 6.61 37.12 24.96
N HIS A 41 6.04 38.24 24.52
CA HIS A 41 4.93 38.89 25.22
C HIS A 41 3.62 38.31 24.70
N GLY A 42 2.74 37.92 25.63
CA GLY A 42 1.39 37.41 25.31
C GLY A 42 0.35 38.53 25.37
N ASP A 43 -0.57 38.49 24.41
CA ASP A 43 -2.03 38.72 24.54
C ASP A 43 -2.60 39.16 23.20
N THR A 44 -3.52 38.36 22.64
CA THR A 44 -4.90 38.77 22.32
C THR A 44 -5.64 37.62 21.62
N GLU A 45 -6.82 37.30 22.14
CA GLU A 45 -7.79 36.36 21.57
C GLU A 45 -9.01 37.14 21.04
N GLU A 46 -9.93 36.43 20.38
CA GLU A 46 -11.29 36.86 19.95
C GLU A 46 -11.51 37.63 18.62
N HIS A 47 -12.18 36.89 17.72
CA HIS A 47 -13.32 37.30 16.88
C HIS A 47 -13.16 38.26 15.69
N LEU A 48 -13.55 37.78 14.50
CA LEU A 48 -14.86 38.10 13.90
C LEU A 48 -15.25 37.16 12.73
N ARG A 49 -16.56 37.08 12.44
CA ARG A 49 -17.18 36.18 11.43
C ARG A 49 -17.80 36.93 10.24
N HIS A 50 -18.03 36.18 9.17
CA HIS A 50 -19.07 36.36 8.13
C HIS A 50 -18.92 37.47 7.07
N ARG A 51 -18.76 37.02 5.81
CA ARG A 51 -19.80 37.18 4.77
C ARG A 51 -20.03 35.87 4.03
N GLN A 52 -21.21 35.73 3.42
CA GLN A 52 -21.69 34.49 2.79
C GLN A 52 -20.93 34.16 1.49
N CYS A 53 -20.41 32.93 1.40
CA CYS A 53 -20.18 32.24 0.13
C CYS A 53 -20.87 30.87 0.19
N HIS A 54 -21.52 30.47 -0.90
CA HIS A 54 -22.29 29.22 -0.97
C HIS A 54 -21.38 27.98 -1.00
N TYR A 55 -21.86 26.90 -0.38
CA TYR A 55 -21.45 25.49 -0.55
C TYR A 55 -20.14 25.20 -1.30
N LEU A 56 -19.05 24.92 -0.57
CA LEU A 56 -17.88 24.19 -1.08
C LEU A 56 -17.06 23.62 0.10
N PHE A 57 -17.28 22.34 0.44
CA PHE A 57 -16.34 21.61 1.30
C PHE A 57 -15.19 21.08 0.45
N TYR A 58 -13.95 21.29 0.94
CA TYR A 58 -12.69 21.09 0.19
C TYR A 58 -12.62 21.80 -1.16
N GLY A 59 -12.30 23.10 -1.11
CA GLY A 59 -11.83 23.88 -2.26
C GLY A 59 -10.92 25.02 -1.82
N GLY A 60 -9.77 25.18 -2.48
CA GLY A 60 -8.92 26.37 -2.39
C GLY A 60 -7.94 26.43 -1.22
N LEU A 61 -6.79 25.77 -1.36
CA LEU A 61 -5.49 26.35 -1.04
C LEU A 61 -4.66 26.33 -2.35
N PRO A 62 -3.80 27.33 -2.63
CA PRO A 62 -3.42 27.68 -3.99
C PRO A 62 -2.29 26.81 -4.56
N HIS A 63 -2.58 25.54 -4.82
CA HIS A 63 -1.66 24.62 -5.49
C HIS A 63 -2.36 23.96 -6.68
N SER A 64 -2.21 24.59 -7.85
CA SER A 64 -2.19 23.85 -9.12
C SER A 64 -1.28 22.63 -8.96
N LYS A 65 -1.65 21.47 -9.53
CA LYS A 65 -0.75 20.31 -9.60
C LYS A 65 0.64 20.79 -10.02
N PRO A 66 1.71 20.38 -9.34
CA PRO A 66 3.04 20.90 -9.62
C PRO A 66 3.36 20.65 -11.10
N THR A 67 3.79 21.69 -11.81
CA THR A 67 4.04 21.56 -13.24
C THR A 67 5.17 20.56 -13.48
N ALA A 68 5.21 19.94 -14.65
CA ALA A 68 6.30 19.01 -15.00
C ALA A 68 7.69 19.67 -14.83
N ALA A 69 7.81 20.98 -15.10
CA ALA A 69 9.02 21.76 -14.86
C ALA A 69 9.35 21.92 -13.37
N GLN A 70 8.35 22.16 -12.50
CA GLN A 70 8.55 22.21 -11.05
C GLN A 70 9.00 20.85 -10.49
N LEU A 71 8.36 19.75 -10.91
CA LEU A 71 8.76 18.39 -10.51
C LEU A 71 10.17 18.06 -10.99
N ALA A 72 10.53 18.40 -12.24
CA ALA A 72 11.88 18.19 -12.77
C ALA A 72 12.94 18.97 -11.98
N ALA A 73 12.67 20.23 -11.61
CA ALA A 73 13.59 21.04 -10.80
C ALA A 73 13.78 20.48 -9.38
N ILE A 74 12.72 19.98 -8.75
CA ILE A 74 12.77 19.29 -7.45
C ILE A 74 13.59 17.99 -7.56
N GLN A 75 13.35 17.20 -8.61
CA GLN A 75 14.08 15.97 -8.86
C GLN A 75 15.57 16.22 -9.13
N ALA A 76 15.92 17.27 -9.88
CA ALA A 76 17.31 17.66 -10.10
C ALA A 76 18.04 18.01 -8.79
N ARG A 77 17.39 18.78 -7.90
CA ARG A 77 17.93 19.11 -6.56
C ARG A 77 18.08 17.88 -5.66
N ALA A 78 17.10 16.97 -5.66
CA ALA A 78 17.18 15.72 -4.90
C ALA A 78 18.29 14.79 -5.42
N ASN A 79 18.44 14.69 -6.75
CA ASN A 79 19.55 13.96 -7.38
C ASN A 79 20.91 14.57 -7.00
N ALA A 80 21.05 15.90 -7.01
CA ALA A 80 22.31 16.56 -6.67
C ALA A 80 22.77 16.25 -5.23
N LEU A 81 21.87 16.30 -4.23
CA LEU A 81 22.19 15.92 -2.86
C LEU A 81 22.55 14.43 -2.74
N ARG A 82 21.82 13.54 -3.42
CA ARG A 82 22.13 12.11 -3.48
C ARG A 82 23.50 11.84 -4.07
N ASP A 83 23.83 12.50 -5.17
CA ASP A 83 25.08 12.26 -5.87
C ASP A 83 26.27 12.87 -5.11
N LYS A 84 26.07 13.99 -4.39
CA LYS A 84 27.00 14.46 -3.35
C LYS A 84 27.21 13.44 -2.22
N ALA A 85 26.15 12.82 -1.72
CA ALA A 85 26.27 11.77 -0.70
C ALA A 85 27.05 10.53 -1.20
N LYS A 86 27.23 10.32 -2.51
CA LYS A 86 28.02 9.23 -3.08
C LYS A 86 29.52 9.56 -3.25
N GLU A 87 29.93 10.82 -3.14
CA GLU A 87 31.32 11.23 -3.40
C GLU A 87 32.31 10.65 -2.37
N SER A 88 31.90 10.52 -1.10
CA SER A 88 32.71 9.91 -0.03
C SER A 88 31.87 9.57 1.21
N PRO A 89 32.34 8.68 2.11
CA PRO A 89 31.65 8.39 3.37
C PRO A 89 31.47 9.61 4.29
N SER A 90 32.41 10.57 4.25
CA SER A 90 32.29 11.84 4.96
C SER A 90 31.21 12.74 4.35
N ALA A 91 31.16 12.86 3.01
CA ALA A 91 30.09 13.58 2.32
C ALA A 91 28.71 12.94 2.57
N ALA A 92 28.60 11.62 2.56
CA ALA A 92 27.37 10.89 2.91
C ALA A 92 26.86 11.29 4.31
N LYS A 93 27.74 11.31 5.30
CA LYS A 93 27.42 11.72 6.67
C LYS A 93 27.03 13.20 6.73
N ALA A 94 27.77 14.08 6.06
CA ALA A 94 27.51 15.52 6.07
C ALA A 94 26.16 15.88 5.42
N VAL A 95 25.82 15.26 4.27
CA VAL A 95 24.53 15.45 3.58
C VAL A 95 23.37 14.88 4.41
N SER A 96 23.53 13.68 4.99
CA SER A 96 22.51 13.08 5.86
C SER A 96 22.23 13.94 7.10
N GLU A 97 23.26 14.44 7.78
CA GLU A 97 23.12 15.38 8.90
C GLU A 97 22.51 16.73 8.48
N ALA A 98 22.83 17.24 7.28
CA ALA A 98 22.22 18.46 6.76
C ALA A 98 20.73 18.28 6.46
N LEU A 99 20.34 17.12 5.93
CA LEU A 99 18.93 16.74 5.72
C LEU A 99 18.18 16.54 7.05
N ALA A 100 18.81 15.94 8.06
CA ALA A 100 18.23 15.80 9.40
C ALA A 100 18.04 17.17 10.08
N ALA A 101 19.08 18.02 10.02
CA ALA A 101 19.02 19.40 10.52
C ALA A 101 17.93 20.21 9.80
N ALA A 102 17.85 20.13 8.46
CA ALA A 102 16.78 20.76 7.71
C ALA A 102 15.39 20.24 8.13
N MET A 103 15.20 18.92 8.15
CA MET A 103 13.94 18.26 8.52
C MET A 103 13.47 18.60 9.95
N SER A 104 14.41 18.84 10.87
CA SER A 104 14.12 19.28 12.23
C SER A 104 13.40 20.63 12.31
N THR A 105 13.49 21.44 11.25
CA THR A 105 12.89 22.78 11.18
C THR A 105 11.60 22.84 10.35
N VAL A 106 11.26 21.76 9.64
CA VAL A 106 10.06 21.70 8.80
C VAL A 106 8.85 21.32 9.66
N PRO A 107 7.68 21.97 9.48
CA PRO A 107 6.44 21.55 10.14
C PRO A 107 6.19 20.04 9.99
N PRO A 108 5.67 19.36 11.02
CA PRO A 108 4.92 19.88 12.17
C PRO A 108 5.78 20.35 13.36
N ILE A 109 7.11 20.22 13.31
CA ILE A 109 7.99 20.63 14.40
C ILE A 109 8.01 22.15 14.50
N SER A 110 7.67 22.72 15.66
CA SER A 110 7.66 24.18 15.85
C SER A 110 9.03 24.81 15.58
N LEU A 111 9.05 25.96 14.90
CA LEU A 111 10.28 26.68 14.52
C LEU A 111 11.24 26.86 15.70
N ALA A 112 10.73 27.30 16.86
CA ALA A 112 11.53 27.48 18.08
C ALA A 112 12.21 26.20 18.59
N ARG A 113 11.71 25.01 18.22
CA ARG A 113 12.33 23.72 18.51
C ARG A 113 13.34 23.33 17.43
N GLY A 114 12.99 23.48 16.16
CA GLY A 114 13.91 23.22 15.04
C GLY A 114 15.16 24.09 15.08
N LEU A 115 15.04 25.38 15.41
CA LEU A 115 16.19 26.27 15.56
C LEU A 115 17.19 25.81 16.64
N ARG A 116 16.77 25.02 17.64
CA ARG A 116 17.70 24.42 18.61
C ARG A 116 18.52 23.28 18.02
N ALA A 117 18.00 22.54 17.05
CA ALA A 117 18.73 21.49 16.34
C ALA A 117 19.69 22.03 15.27
N LEU A 118 19.58 23.33 14.94
CA LEU A 118 20.58 24.06 14.14
C LEU A 118 21.80 24.53 14.97
N ARG A 119 21.75 24.38 16.29
CA ARG A 119 22.89 24.69 17.17
C ARG A 119 24.03 23.71 16.88
N ASP A 120 25.26 24.22 16.98
CA ASP A 120 26.50 23.43 16.92
C ASP A 120 26.56 22.48 15.69
N ILE A 121 26.24 23.03 14.50
CA ILE A 121 26.34 22.30 13.22
C ILE A 121 27.80 22.35 12.72
N PRO A 122 28.45 21.18 12.48
CA PRO A 122 29.79 21.08 11.90
C PRO A 122 29.93 21.76 10.53
N HIS A 123 31.08 22.34 10.23
CA HIS A 123 31.30 23.17 9.03
C HIS A 123 31.03 22.44 7.70
N ASP A 124 31.37 21.17 7.61
CA ASP A 124 31.05 20.28 6.49
C ASP A 124 29.55 20.09 6.29
N VAL A 125 28.78 19.99 7.38
CA VAL A 125 27.30 19.94 7.35
C VAL A 125 26.72 21.30 6.91
N GLN A 126 27.31 22.41 7.32
CA GLN A 126 26.84 23.76 6.93
C GLN A 126 26.88 23.99 5.42
N ALA A 127 27.81 23.36 4.71
CA ALA A 127 27.94 23.48 3.25
C ALA A 127 26.71 22.94 2.48
N HIS A 128 26.03 21.93 3.03
CA HIS A 128 24.88 21.27 2.39
C HIS A 128 23.52 21.74 2.93
N LEU A 129 23.49 22.44 4.06
CA LEU A 129 22.26 22.85 4.73
C LEU A 129 21.34 23.77 3.88
N PRO A 130 21.84 24.78 3.13
CA PRO A 130 20.97 25.64 2.32
C PRO A 130 20.18 24.86 1.27
N ASP A 131 20.83 23.94 0.55
CA ASP A 131 20.19 23.11 -0.48
C ASP A 131 19.18 22.15 0.12
N ALA A 132 19.52 21.52 1.26
CA ALA A 132 18.61 20.66 2.01
C ALA A 132 17.35 21.43 2.46
N VAL A 133 17.53 22.62 3.06
CA VAL A 133 16.41 23.45 3.55
C VAL A 133 15.53 23.93 2.41
N GLU A 134 16.12 24.40 1.31
CA GLU A 134 15.34 24.87 0.16
C GLU A 134 14.58 23.73 -0.53
N LEU A 135 15.19 22.53 -0.67
CA LEU A 135 14.50 21.36 -1.21
C LEU A 135 13.32 20.94 -0.33
N LEU A 136 13.53 20.76 0.98
CA LEU A 136 12.46 20.34 1.88
C LEU A 136 11.37 21.41 2.02
N ALA A 137 11.72 22.70 1.98
CA ALA A 137 10.76 23.81 1.96
C ALA A 137 9.85 23.78 0.73
N VAL A 138 10.41 23.55 -0.47
CA VAL A 138 9.63 23.44 -1.71
C VAL A 138 8.71 22.22 -1.68
N ILE A 139 9.22 21.03 -1.30
CA ILE A 139 8.38 19.83 -1.17
C ILE A 139 7.26 20.06 -0.16
N ARG A 140 7.57 20.66 1.00
CA ARG A 140 6.59 20.93 2.04
C ARG A 140 5.52 21.95 1.61
N GLY A 141 5.89 22.92 0.77
CA GLY A 141 4.97 23.89 0.19
C GLY A 141 3.93 23.27 -0.73
N LEU A 142 4.28 22.21 -1.46
CA LEU A 142 3.39 21.54 -2.43
C LEU A 142 2.35 20.59 -1.80
N GLY A 143 2.50 20.23 -0.53
CA GLY A 143 1.60 19.30 0.17
C GLY A 143 0.77 19.96 1.28
N VAL A 144 -0.41 19.39 1.51
CA VAL A 144 -1.16 19.58 2.76
C VAL A 144 -0.55 18.65 3.81
N ALA A 145 -0.22 19.15 5.01
CA ALA A 145 0.02 18.29 6.16
C ALA A 145 -1.15 18.43 7.13
N PRO A 146 -1.58 17.34 7.78
CA PRO A 146 -2.34 17.44 9.01
C PRO A 146 -1.45 17.93 10.18
N PRO A 147 -2.05 18.42 11.25
CA PRO A 147 -1.35 18.75 12.48
C PRO A 147 -0.94 17.47 13.24
N CYS A 148 0.35 17.16 13.30
CA CYS A 148 0.85 16.12 14.21
C CYS A 148 0.85 16.63 15.66
N LEU A 149 -0.14 16.19 16.44
CA LEU A 149 -0.44 16.65 17.80
C LEU A 149 0.47 16.03 18.87
N GLU A 150 1.75 15.85 18.57
CA GLU A 150 2.63 15.06 19.44
C GLU A 150 2.94 15.72 20.77
N ARG A 151 2.72 14.95 21.83
CA ARG A 151 3.06 15.30 23.20
C ARG A 151 4.40 14.64 23.55
N PRO A 152 5.41 15.41 24.01
CA PRO A 152 6.73 14.87 24.27
C PRO A 152 6.71 13.85 25.41
N GLY A 153 7.49 12.79 25.23
CA GLY A 153 7.70 11.75 26.24
C GLY A 153 8.38 10.55 25.58
N ALA A 154 9.69 10.41 25.81
CA ALA A 154 10.38 9.18 25.44
C ALA A 154 9.97 8.06 26.42
N PRO A 155 9.77 6.82 25.93
CA PRO A 155 9.88 5.62 26.75
C PRO A 155 11.14 5.55 27.59
N ARG A 156 11.00 5.03 28.81
CA ARG A 156 12.12 4.50 29.57
C ARG A 156 12.46 3.11 29.04
N GLY A 157 13.66 2.98 28.47
CA GLY A 157 14.12 1.73 27.89
C GLY A 157 13.92 1.71 26.39
N LEU A 158 15.01 1.38 25.70
CA LEU A 158 15.08 1.45 24.26
C LEU A 158 14.81 0.07 23.63
N PRO A 159 14.04 -0.01 22.54
CA PRO A 159 14.12 -1.14 21.63
C PRO A 159 15.60 -1.26 21.21
N GLY A 160 16.16 -2.46 21.26
CA GLY A 160 17.57 -2.67 20.96
C GLY A 160 17.95 -2.25 19.53
N ARG A 161 19.24 -2.34 19.20
CA ARG A 161 19.73 -2.05 17.85
C ARG A 161 19.03 -2.92 16.80
N PHE A 162 18.08 -2.33 16.08
CA PHE A 162 17.19 -3.06 15.17
C PHE A 162 17.31 -2.57 13.73
N ARG A 163 16.97 -3.47 12.80
CA ARG A 163 16.89 -3.18 11.36
C ARG A 163 15.43 -3.22 10.92
N TYR A 164 14.95 -2.10 10.41
CA TYR A 164 13.56 -1.88 10.02
C TYR A 164 13.44 -1.83 8.50
N MET A 165 12.38 -2.45 7.96
CA MET A 165 11.97 -2.23 6.57
C MET A 165 10.64 -1.46 6.54
N ILE A 166 10.65 -0.22 6.04
CA ILE A 166 9.44 0.54 5.77
C ILE A 166 8.92 0.06 4.41
N ALA A 167 7.78 -0.64 4.39
CA ALA A 167 7.17 -1.21 3.21
C ALA A 167 5.90 -0.44 2.81
N ALA A 168 5.65 -0.24 1.51
CA ALA A 168 4.39 0.36 1.05
C ALA A 168 3.97 -0.12 -0.35
N ASN A 169 2.65 -0.12 -0.58
CA ASN A 169 2.07 -0.16 -1.91
C ASN A 169 1.39 1.18 -2.19
N LEU A 170 1.69 1.80 -3.34
CA LEU A 170 1.14 3.09 -3.73
C LEU A 170 0.56 3.03 -5.15
N LYS A 171 -0.49 3.82 -5.39
CA LYS A 171 -1.13 3.98 -6.70
C LYS A 171 -2.01 5.22 -6.71
N ASP A 172 -1.84 6.11 -7.69
CA ASP A 172 -2.60 7.37 -7.82
C ASP A 172 -2.56 8.26 -6.55
N CYS A 173 -1.37 8.40 -5.95
CA CYS A 173 -1.11 9.06 -4.67
C CYS A 173 -0.53 10.48 -4.79
N GLU A 174 -0.50 11.13 -5.97
CA GLU A 174 0.25 12.38 -6.22
C GLU A 174 -0.01 13.49 -5.18
N ALA A 175 -1.25 13.63 -4.70
CA ALA A 175 -1.62 14.65 -3.71
C ALA A 175 -1.11 14.37 -2.28
N LEU A 176 -0.85 13.10 -1.96
CA LEU A 176 -0.31 12.64 -0.66
C LEU A 176 1.23 12.70 -0.66
N MET A 177 1.86 12.43 -1.80
CA MET A 177 3.32 12.26 -1.93
C MET A 177 4.19 13.35 -1.30
N PRO A 178 3.91 14.66 -1.39
CA PRO A 178 4.81 15.67 -0.81
C PRO A 178 4.87 15.60 0.72
N TYR A 179 3.76 15.26 1.39
CA TYR A 179 3.76 15.06 2.84
C TYR A 179 4.35 13.71 3.21
N TRP A 180 3.88 12.64 2.56
CA TRP A 180 4.28 11.26 2.85
C TRP A 180 5.79 11.04 2.65
N THR A 181 6.39 11.66 1.63
CA THR A 181 7.85 11.65 1.39
C THR A 181 8.63 12.21 2.59
N LEU A 182 8.17 13.32 3.15
CA LEU A 182 8.82 14.00 4.28
C LEU A 182 8.62 13.22 5.59
N GLU A 183 7.44 12.63 5.79
CA GLU A 183 7.20 11.77 6.97
C GLU A 183 7.96 10.45 6.91
N VAL A 184 8.10 9.80 5.74
CA VAL A 184 8.98 8.62 5.61
C VAL A 184 10.45 8.99 5.84
N LEU A 185 10.92 10.14 5.34
CA LEU A 185 12.27 10.64 5.63
C LEU A 185 12.47 10.89 7.14
N ARG A 186 11.48 11.51 7.79
CA ARG A 186 11.46 11.77 9.24
C ARG A 186 11.44 10.48 10.06
N LEU A 187 10.62 9.49 9.66
CA LEU A 187 10.55 8.17 10.29
C LEU A 187 11.87 7.42 10.14
N GLY A 188 12.46 7.40 8.95
CA GLY A 188 13.73 6.74 8.71
C GLY A 188 14.87 7.29 9.58
N PHE A 189 14.99 8.62 9.71
CA PHE A 189 15.97 9.23 10.62
C PHE A 189 15.76 8.83 12.08
N LEU A 190 14.50 8.76 12.54
CA LEU A 190 14.15 8.33 13.89
C LEU A 190 14.53 6.87 14.13
N LEU A 191 14.23 5.97 13.18
CA LEU A 191 14.56 4.55 13.25
C LEU A 191 16.07 4.26 13.12
N GLN A 192 16.82 5.14 12.46
CA GLN A 192 18.29 5.11 12.41
C GLN A 192 18.94 5.64 13.71
N GLY A 193 18.15 6.19 14.64
CA GLY A 193 18.66 6.79 15.87
C GLY A 193 19.37 8.13 15.66
N ASN A 194 19.00 8.92 14.64
CA ASN A 194 19.64 10.21 14.39
C ASN A 194 19.45 11.17 15.58
N SER A 195 20.56 11.57 16.21
CA SER A 195 20.57 12.33 17.46
C SER A 195 19.80 13.64 17.38
N ARG A 196 19.96 14.41 16.29
CA ARG A 196 19.27 15.69 16.09
C ARG A 196 17.76 15.49 16.06
N MET A 197 17.28 14.49 15.30
CA MET A 197 15.86 14.18 15.22
C MET A 197 15.30 13.66 16.54
N LEU A 198 16.06 12.83 17.28
CA LEU A 198 15.64 12.36 18.61
C LEU A 198 15.48 13.51 19.62
N HIS A 199 16.48 14.39 19.76
CA HIS A 199 16.39 15.54 20.68
C HIS A 199 15.28 16.55 20.31
N VAL A 200 14.79 16.52 19.08
CA VAL A 200 13.68 17.35 18.60
C VAL A 200 12.32 16.76 18.96
N TYR A 201 12.19 15.45 19.10
CA TYR A 201 10.94 14.82 19.53
C TYR A 201 10.89 14.54 21.03
N PHE A 202 12.05 14.38 21.66
CA PHE A 202 12.17 13.91 23.03
C PHE A 202 13.10 14.82 23.84
N HIS A 203 12.56 15.46 24.88
CA HIS A 203 13.28 16.51 25.62
C HIS A 203 14.38 16.00 26.57
N ASN A 204 14.40 14.69 26.89
CA ASN A 204 15.25 14.10 27.92
C ASN A 204 16.07 12.89 27.42
N VAL A 205 16.32 12.74 26.11
CA VAL A 205 17.17 11.63 25.63
C VAL A 205 18.61 11.87 26.09
N THR A 206 19.16 10.90 26.79
CA THR A 206 20.55 10.87 27.24
C THR A 206 21.51 10.48 26.11
N ALA A 207 22.79 10.82 26.25
CA ALA A 207 23.81 10.39 25.28
C ALA A 207 23.93 8.86 25.20
N ASP A 208 23.79 8.17 26.34
CA ASP A 208 23.81 6.71 26.42
C ASP A 208 22.61 6.09 25.67
N GLU A 209 21.43 6.71 25.74
CA GLU A 209 20.26 6.28 24.98
C GLU A 209 20.47 6.45 23.47
N VAL A 210 20.95 7.62 23.02
CA VAL A 210 21.31 7.82 21.60
C VAL A 210 22.35 6.79 21.15
N THR A 211 23.33 6.46 22.01
CA THR A 211 24.41 5.52 21.71
C THR A 211 23.92 4.07 21.62
N ALA A 212 23.04 3.64 22.53
CA ALA A 212 22.41 2.31 22.51
C ALA A 212 21.50 2.10 21.29
N TRP A 213 20.92 3.17 20.74
CA TRP A 213 20.21 3.15 19.45
C TRP A 213 21.11 3.30 18.22
N SER A 214 22.31 3.85 18.38
CA SER A 214 23.20 4.16 17.26
C SER A 214 23.57 2.89 16.46
N GLY A 215 23.38 2.97 15.14
CA GLY A 215 23.60 1.84 14.23
C GLY A 215 22.38 0.95 13.99
N SER A 216 21.19 1.32 14.49
CA SER A 216 19.92 0.87 13.90
C SER A 216 19.83 1.33 12.44
N ALA A 217 19.04 0.64 11.60
CA ALA A 217 18.98 0.93 10.16
C ALA A 217 17.56 0.88 9.61
N ALA A 218 17.27 1.74 8.64
CA ALA A 218 16.02 1.79 7.90
C ALA A 218 16.25 1.45 6.41
N HIS A 219 15.39 0.60 5.86
CA HIS A 219 15.29 0.29 4.43
C HIS A 219 13.89 0.65 3.95
N VAL A 220 13.78 1.50 2.93
CA VAL A 220 12.49 1.87 2.32
C VAL A 220 12.22 1.00 1.09
N SER A 221 11.19 0.17 1.13
CA SER A 221 10.76 -0.70 0.03
C SER A 221 9.36 -0.27 -0.44
N VAL A 222 9.23 0.22 -1.67
CA VAL A 222 7.94 0.69 -2.20
C VAL A 222 7.67 0.04 -3.53
N TYR A 223 6.48 -0.55 -3.66
CA TYR A 223 6.01 -1.13 -4.90
C TYR A 223 4.79 -0.35 -5.41
N GLU A 224 5.00 0.44 -6.46
CA GLU A 224 3.98 1.19 -7.19
C GLU A 224 3.63 0.46 -8.49
N SER A 225 2.32 0.37 -8.78
CA SER A 225 1.84 -0.12 -10.07
C SER A 225 0.51 0.52 -10.48
N GLY A 226 0.41 0.90 -11.75
CA GLY A 226 -0.82 1.32 -12.40
C GLY A 226 -1.28 2.75 -12.08
N SER A 227 -0.38 3.61 -11.57
CA SER A 227 -0.66 5.04 -11.42
C SER A 227 -0.85 5.73 -12.77
N LYS A 228 -1.73 6.74 -12.81
CA LYS A 228 -2.04 7.60 -13.96
C LYS A 228 -1.67 9.06 -13.73
N ASP A 229 -1.11 9.35 -12.55
CA ASP A 229 -0.68 10.67 -12.11
C ASP A 229 0.86 10.72 -11.93
N SER A 230 1.38 11.79 -11.32
CA SER A 230 2.81 11.96 -11.10
C SER A 230 3.41 11.12 -9.96
N THR A 231 2.71 10.12 -9.41
CA THR A 231 3.22 9.26 -8.33
C THR A 231 4.58 8.62 -8.66
N PRO A 232 4.83 8.08 -9.88
CA PRO A 232 6.15 7.54 -10.24
C PRO A 232 7.28 8.59 -10.21
N THR A 233 6.97 9.84 -10.60
CA THR A 233 7.94 10.96 -10.56
C THR A 233 8.24 11.36 -9.12
N TRP A 234 7.20 11.45 -8.28
CA TRP A 234 7.36 11.70 -6.85
C TRP A 234 8.17 10.61 -6.15
N LEU A 235 8.00 9.34 -6.51
CA LEU A 235 8.79 8.24 -5.95
C LEU A 235 10.28 8.33 -6.32
N ARG A 236 10.64 8.82 -7.52
CA ARG A 236 12.04 9.08 -7.89
C ARG A 236 12.66 10.25 -7.12
N ILE A 237 11.87 11.29 -6.84
CA ILE A 237 12.27 12.41 -5.97
C ILE A 237 12.52 11.87 -4.55
N ALA A 238 11.56 11.11 -4.02
CA ALA A 238 11.59 10.55 -2.68
C ALA A 238 12.75 9.55 -2.50
N GLU A 239 12.98 8.67 -3.46
CA GLU A 239 14.11 7.74 -3.47
C GLU A 239 15.45 8.47 -3.35
N SER A 240 15.67 9.48 -4.19
CA SER A 240 16.93 10.23 -4.17
C SER A 240 17.13 10.95 -2.83
N LEU A 241 16.04 11.45 -2.25
CA LEU A 241 16.05 12.09 -0.94
C LEU A 241 16.36 11.10 0.21
N TRP A 242 15.75 9.91 0.22
CA TRP A 242 16.02 8.88 1.25
C TRP A 242 17.43 8.28 1.09
N GLN A 243 17.91 8.09 -0.14
CA GLN A 243 19.29 7.67 -0.40
C GLN A 243 20.30 8.72 0.07
N ALA A 244 20.05 10.02 -0.17
CA ALA A 244 20.87 11.12 0.35
C ALA A 244 20.88 11.17 1.89
N ALA A 245 19.80 10.74 2.54
CA ALA A 245 19.72 10.58 3.99
C ALA A 245 20.44 9.33 4.52
N GLY A 246 20.99 8.47 3.67
CA GLY A 246 21.70 7.25 4.06
C GLY A 246 20.79 6.05 4.32
N MET A 247 19.57 6.04 3.80
CA MET A 247 18.66 4.90 3.86
C MET A 247 18.87 3.99 2.65
N LYS A 248 18.79 2.67 2.86
CA LYS A 248 18.67 1.73 1.73
C LYS A 248 17.30 1.94 1.07
N THR A 249 17.21 1.81 -0.25
CA THR A 249 15.92 1.82 -0.97
C THR A 249 15.78 0.61 -1.90
N SER A 250 14.53 0.17 -2.09
CA SER A 250 14.11 -0.77 -3.14
C SER A 250 12.78 -0.28 -3.71
N ILE A 251 12.85 0.58 -4.74
CA ILE A 251 11.67 1.26 -5.29
C ILE A 251 11.33 0.69 -6.66
N VAL A 252 10.15 0.09 -6.78
CA VAL A 252 9.57 -0.35 -8.05
C VAL A 252 8.49 0.63 -8.45
N VAL A 253 8.64 1.21 -9.64
CA VAL A 253 7.62 2.06 -10.29
C VAL A 253 7.14 1.39 -11.58
N ASN A 254 5.85 1.55 -11.90
CA ASN A 254 5.17 0.85 -12.98
C ASN A 254 5.34 -0.69 -12.92
N GLY A 255 5.24 -1.26 -11.71
CA GLY A 255 5.44 -2.69 -11.48
C GLY A 255 4.48 -3.59 -12.30
N PRO A 256 4.92 -4.79 -12.72
CA PRO A 256 4.13 -5.67 -13.59
C PRO A 256 2.89 -6.28 -12.93
N VAL A 257 2.79 -6.29 -11.59
CA VAL A 257 1.62 -6.81 -10.87
C VAL A 257 0.47 -5.80 -11.00
N GLN A 258 -0.36 -5.99 -12.02
CA GLN A 258 -1.56 -5.19 -12.30
C GLN A 258 -2.82 -6.03 -12.19
N ARG A 259 -3.92 -5.43 -11.74
CA ARG A 259 -5.21 -6.14 -11.58
C ARG A 259 -5.84 -6.36 -12.96
N GLY A 260 -5.65 -7.56 -13.49
CA GLY A 260 -6.15 -7.97 -14.80
C GLY A 260 -7.57 -8.51 -14.78
N LEU A 261 -8.08 -8.77 -16.00
CA LEU A 261 -9.10 -9.78 -16.19
C LEU A 261 -8.43 -11.15 -16.20
N VAL A 262 -8.96 -12.09 -15.43
CA VAL A 262 -8.56 -13.50 -15.43
C VAL A 262 -9.58 -14.24 -16.28
N LEU A 263 -9.10 -14.93 -17.32
CA LEU A 263 -9.92 -15.88 -18.04
C LEU A 263 -10.21 -17.05 -17.12
N ASP A 264 -11.48 -17.27 -16.80
CA ASP A 264 -11.93 -18.53 -16.23
C ASP A 264 -11.85 -19.61 -17.33
N PRO A 265 -10.99 -20.63 -17.18
CA PRO A 265 -10.79 -21.64 -18.22
C PRO A 265 -12.01 -22.56 -18.40
N PHE A 266 -12.94 -22.61 -17.44
CA PHE A 266 -14.14 -23.45 -17.52
C PHE A 266 -15.32 -22.71 -18.15
N SER A 267 -15.58 -21.46 -17.76
CA SER A 267 -16.69 -20.68 -18.35
C SER A 267 -16.32 -19.90 -19.61
N GLY A 268 -15.03 -19.80 -19.94
CA GLY A 268 -14.52 -18.94 -21.02
C GLY A 268 -14.72 -17.44 -20.77
N ARG A 269 -15.18 -17.06 -19.56
CA ARG A 269 -15.50 -15.67 -19.22
C ARG A 269 -14.30 -14.99 -18.59
N TYR A 270 -14.03 -13.77 -19.04
CA TYR A 270 -13.12 -12.87 -18.36
C TYR A 270 -13.76 -12.35 -17.07
N SER A 271 -13.32 -12.89 -15.94
CA SER A 271 -13.66 -12.42 -14.61
C SER A 271 -12.64 -11.36 -14.15
N LYS A 272 -12.98 -10.50 -13.19
CA LYS A 272 -11.98 -9.62 -12.56
C LYS A 272 -11.16 -10.45 -11.58
N GLN A 273 -9.83 -10.27 -11.59
CA GLN A 273 -8.95 -10.94 -10.61
C GLN A 273 -9.45 -10.72 -9.17
N HIS A 274 -9.44 -11.81 -8.40
CA HIS A 274 -9.87 -11.82 -7.01
C HIS A 274 -9.11 -10.78 -6.18
N LYS A 275 -9.85 -9.92 -5.46
CA LYS A 275 -9.29 -8.72 -4.82
C LYS A 275 -8.21 -9.07 -3.79
N VAL A 276 -8.48 -10.05 -2.94
CA VAL A 276 -7.57 -10.51 -1.88
C VAL A 276 -6.28 -11.07 -2.48
N GLN A 277 -6.38 -11.88 -3.54
CA GLN A 277 -5.22 -12.48 -4.21
C GLN A 277 -4.33 -11.40 -4.85
N TYR A 278 -4.93 -10.39 -5.50
CA TYR A 278 -4.21 -9.24 -6.04
C TYR A 278 -3.55 -8.39 -4.93
N ALA A 279 -4.27 -8.10 -3.84
CA ALA A 279 -3.76 -7.33 -2.71
C ALA A 279 -2.63 -8.05 -1.96
N ALA A 280 -2.68 -9.38 -1.90
CA ALA A 280 -1.60 -10.22 -1.39
C ALA A 280 -0.36 -10.18 -2.30
N ALA A 281 -0.54 -10.30 -3.62
CA ALA A 281 0.55 -10.23 -4.59
C ALA A 281 1.27 -8.88 -4.54
N LEU A 282 0.55 -7.76 -4.46
CA LEU A 282 1.12 -6.42 -4.29
C LEU A 282 1.96 -6.29 -3.02
N ARG A 283 1.46 -6.74 -1.86
CA ARG A 283 2.21 -6.65 -0.60
C ARG A 283 3.43 -7.55 -0.60
N ASN A 284 3.32 -8.77 -1.13
CA ASN A 284 4.46 -9.65 -1.30
C ASN A 284 5.52 -9.05 -2.22
N ALA A 285 5.14 -8.32 -3.27
CA ALA A 285 6.08 -7.64 -4.14
C ALA A 285 6.80 -6.47 -3.44
N ALA A 286 6.14 -5.76 -2.50
CA ALA A 286 6.80 -4.78 -1.63
C ALA A 286 7.71 -5.42 -0.57
N LEU A 287 7.49 -6.69 -0.21
CA LEU A 287 8.31 -7.46 0.75
C LEU A 287 9.39 -8.34 0.10
N GLU A 288 9.53 -8.32 -1.23
CA GLU A 288 10.51 -9.12 -1.96
C GLU A 288 11.97 -8.94 -1.45
N PRO A 289 12.44 -7.72 -1.10
CA PRO A 289 13.77 -7.52 -0.52
C PRO A 289 13.97 -8.07 0.90
N LEU A 290 12.89 -8.46 1.58
CA LEU A 290 12.93 -9.24 2.82
C LEU A 290 13.01 -10.73 2.51
N TYR A 291 12.17 -11.23 1.61
CA TYR A 291 12.14 -12.65 1.24
C TYR A 291 13.46 -13.13 0.62
N ASN A 292 14.15 -12.27 -0.12
CA ASN A 292 15.46 -12.54 -0.72
C ASN A 292 16.65 -12.25 0.23
N SER A 293 16.40 -11.85 1.48
CA SER A 293 17.44 -11.57 2.46
C SER A 293 17.69 -12.76 3.40
N PRO A 294 18.92 -12.97 3.90
CA PRO A 294 19.18 -13.95 4.96
C PRO A 294 18.27 -13.74 6.18
N SER A 295 17.88 -14.82 6.84
CA SER A 295 17.04 -14.75 8.04
C SER A 295 17.66 -13.84 9.11
N GLY A 296 16.83 -12.97 9.70
CA GLY A 296 17.28 -11.96 10.65
C GLY A 296 17.92 -10.70 10.03
N THR A 297 17.89 -10.52 8.71
CA THR A 297 18.33 -9.25 8.08
C THR A 297 17.48 -8.06 8.55
N TYR A 298 16.17 -8.24 8.72
CA TYR A 298 15.29 -7.28 9.36
C TYR A 298 14.72 -7.86 10.66
N ASN A 299 14.49 -7.01 11.65
CA ASN A 299 13.78 -7.36 12.89
C ASN A 299 12.28 -7.05 12.76
N TYR A 300 11.96 -5.94 12.08
CA TYR A 300 10.60 -5.46 11.92
C TYR A 300 10.35 -4.92 10.52
N VAL A 301 9.11 -5.08 10.06
CA VAL A 301 8.55 -4.39 8.90
C VAL A 301 7.56 -3.34 9.40
N ILE A 302 7.64 -2.10 8.94
CA ILE A 302 6.60 -1.09 9.10
C ILE A 302 5.89 -0.98 7.76
N PHE A 303 4.73 -1.60 7.63
CA PHE A 303 3.92 -1.49 6.41
C PHE A 303 3.02 -0.26 6.50
N LEU A 304 3.08 0.63 5.51
CA LEU A 304 2.29 1.85 5.41
C LEU A 304 1.36 1.79 4.19
N ASN A 305 0.08 2.16 4.39
CA ASN A 305 -0.85 2.41 3.30
C ASN A 305 -0.68 3.87 2.76
N ASP A 306 -1.52 4.25 1.81
CA ASP A 306 -1.71 5.60 1.27
C ASP A 306 -2.45 6.54 2.26
N VAL A 307 -1.96 6.60 3.51
CA VAL A 307 -2.53 7.40 4.60
C VAL A 307 -1.66 8.59 4.97
N PHE A 308 -2.29 9.63 5.52
CA PHE A 308 -1.62 10.66 6.28
C PHE A 308 -1.28 10.12 7.68
N PHE A 309 0.01 10.11 8.03
CA PHE A 309 0.53 9.63 9.32
C PHE A 309 1.62 10.56 9.87
N CYS A 310 1.86 10.50 11.18
CA CYS A 310 2.97 11.20 11.83
C CYS A 310 4.10 10.21 12.15
N ALA A 311 5.33 10.51 11.75
CA ALA A 311 6.45 9.58 11.88
C ALA A 311 6.72 9.09 13.33
N PRO A 312 6.78 9.95 14.36
CA PRO A 312 6.93 9.49 15.75
C PRO A 312 5.75 8.67 16.31
N ASP A 313 4.53 8.79 15.77
CA ASP A 313 3.45 7.83 16.11
C ASP A 313 3.84 6.40 15.67
N PHE A 314 4.55 6.24 14.54
CA PHE A 314 5.04 4.93 14.10
C PHE A 314 6.30 4.47 14.84
N LEU A 315 7.21 5.39 15.22
CA LEU A 315 8.31 5.06 16.14
C LEU A 315 7.76 4.51 17.46
N ARG A 316 6.70 5.12 18.00
CA ARG A 316 6.05 4.71 19.25
C ARG A 316 5.61 3.23 19.24
N LEU A 317 5.13 2.70 18.11
CA LEU A 317 4.75 1.28 18.01
C LEU A 317 5.92 0.32 18.29
N THR A 318 7.16 0.73 18.03
CA THR A 318 8.36 -0.11 18.20
C THR A 318 8.66 -0.48 19.65
N HIS A 319 8.08 0.25 20.61
CA HIS A 319 8.35 0.06 22.05
C HIS A 319 7.53 -1.05 22.69
N PHE A 320 6.51 -1.59 22.02
CA PHE A 320 5.67 -2.66 22.59
C PHE A 320 6.31 -4.06 22.53
N GLY A 321 7.37 -4.26 21.73
CA GLY A 321 7.97 -5.58 21.51
C GLY A 321 6.99 -6.63 20.95
N ALA A 322 5.87 -6.17 20.35
CA ALA A 322 4.76 -6.97 19.88
C ALA A 322 5.10 -7.75 18.59
N ASP A 323 4.28 -8.74 18.25
CA ASP A 323 4.36 -9.47 16.99
C ASP A 323 3.69 -8.68 15.85
N ILE A 324 2.60 -7.97 16.15
CA ILE A 324 1.94 -6.98 15.30
C ILE A 324 1.50 -5.80 16.17
N ALA A 325 1.81 -4.56 15.78
CA ALA A 325 1.33 -3.34 16.44
C ALA A 325 0.81 -2.33 15.40
N CYS A 326 -0.39 -1.79 15.61
CA CYS A 326 -1.02 -0.85 14.69
C CYS A 326 -1.57 0.40 15.40
N GLY A 327 -1.90 1.43 14.64
CA GLY A 327 -2.70 2.55 15.12
C GLY A 327 -4.21 2.33 14.93
N LEU A 328 -4.94 3.43 14.84
CA LEU A 328 -6.30 3.51 14.32
C LEU A 328 -6.32 4.36 13.05
N ASP A 329 -7.00 3.87 12.01
CA ASP A 329 -7.26 4.65 10.80
C ASP A 329 -8.67 5.23 10.79
N PHE A 330 -8.77 6.44 10.23
CA PHE A 330 -10.03 7.17 10.15
C PHE A 330 -10.36 7.56 8.72
N GLU A 331 -11.65 7.50 8.41
CA GLU A 331 -12.24 8.16 7.27
C GLU A 331 -12.97 9.41 7.73
N VAL A 332 -12.75 10.51 7.01
CA VAL A 332 -13.43 11.79 7.27
C VAL A 332 -14.70 11.80 6.43
N LEU A 333 -15.85 12.06 7.04
CA LEU A 333 -17.13 12.31 6.35
C LEU A 333 -17.55 13.78 6.52
N VAL A 334 -18.28 14.30 5.55
CA VAL A 334 -18.98 15.60 5.62
C VAL A 334 -20.43 15.38 5.21
N GLY A 335 -21.33 15.33 6.20
CA GLY A 335 -22.66 14.74 6.01
C GLY A 335 -22.52 13.27 5.59
N ASP A 336 -23.41 12.79 4.73
CA ASP A 336 -23.39 11.40 4.25
C ASP A 336 -22.32 11.12 3.17
N LYS A 337 -21.47 12.11 2.86
CA LYS A 337 -20.42 11.98 1.85
C LYS A 337 -19.06 11.79 2.50
N LYS A 338 -18.33 10.76 2.05
CA LYS A 338 -16.89 10.62 2.28
C LYS A 338 -16.16 11.91 1.89
N GLY A 339 -15.13 12.26 2.64
CA GLY A 339 -14.30 13.46 2.54
C GLY A 339 -13.43 13.55 1.29
N ARG A 340 -13.93 13.05 0.16
CA ARG A 340 -13.51 13.35 -1.20
C ARG A 340 -14.72 13.92 -1.92
N VAL A 341 -14.80 15.24 -2.02
CA VAL A 341 -15.72 15.87 -2.99
C VAL A 341 -15.20 15.57 -4.40
N ALA A 342 -16.12 15.41 -5.36
CA ALA A 342 -15.86 14.78 -6.66
C ALA A 342 -14.65 15.38 -7.43
N GLY A 343 -13.80 14.51 -7.99
CA GLY A 343 -12.68 14.94 -8.85
C GLY A 343 -11.60 13.91 -9.15
N THR A 344 -11.39 12.88 -8.32
CA THR A 344 -10.45 11.78 -8.62
C THR A 344 -11.09 10.80 -9.60
N ALA A 345 -10.54 10.73 -10.82
CA ALA A 345 -11.24 10.24 -12.00
C ALA A 345 -11.53 8.73 -12.02
N HIS A 346 -12.75 8.38 -12.46
CA HIS A 346 -12.96 7.24 -13.34
C HIS A 346 -13.76 7.67 -14.59
N GLN A 347 -13.21 7.27 -15.74
CA GLN A 347 -13.69 7.44 -17.12
C GLN A 347 -13.51 8.80 -17.82
N PRO A 348 -13.16 8.79 -19.13
CA PRO A 348 -12.94 9.99 -19.92
C PRO A 348 -14.23 10.44 -20.62
N LEU A 349 -14.46 11.76 -20.64
CA LEU A 349 -15.36 12.37 -21.61
C LEU A 349 -14.58 13.44 -22.38
N VAL A 350 -14.49 13.23 -23.70
CA VAL A 350 -13.87 14.16 -24.65
C VAL A 350 -14.67 15.47 -24.63
N PRO A 351 -14.03 16.65 -24.42
CA PRO A 351 -14.73 17.91 -24.59
C PRO A 351 -14.95 18.15 -26.10
N PRO A 352 -16.19 18.44 -26.55
CA PRO A 352 -16.41 18.91 -27.91
C PRO A 352 -15.73 20.27 -28.08
N THR A 353 -15.04 20.43 -29.20
CA THR A 353 -14.39 21.70 -29.59
C THR A 353 -15.41 22.82 -29.72
N ARG A 354 -15.22 23.91 -28.97
CA ARG A 354 -15.62 25.25 -29.45
C ARG A 354 -14.71 26.35 -28.94
N ARG A 355 -14.38 27.25 -29.86
CA ARG A 355 -13.46 28.38 -29.71
C ARG A 355 -13.99 29.40 -28.71
N LEU A 356 -13.07 30.05 -28.01
CA LEU A 356 -13.10 31.50 -27.75
C LEU A 356 -11.65 32.00 -27.65
N LEU A 357 -11.01 32.15 -28.82
CA LEU A 357 -10.17 33.33 -29.02
C LEU A 357 -11.17 34.50 -29.13
N ASP A 358 -11.00 35.56 -28.35
CA ASP A 358 -10.39 36.80 -28.85
C ASP A 358 -10.49 38.00 -27.88
N LEU A 359 -9.36 38.72 -27.82
CA LEU A 359 -9.22 40.18 -27.84
C LEU A 359 -9.50 41.11 -26.64
N HIS A 360 -8.68 42.17 -26.67
CA HIS A 360 -8.70 43.49 -26.03
C HIS A 360 -8.34 43.58 -24.53
N THR A 361 -7.15 44.07 -24.14
CA THR A 361 -6.42 45.35 -24.41
C THR A 361 -7.06 46.61 -23.79
N ASN A 362 -6.24 47.35 -23.05
CA ASN A 362 -6.37 48.78 -22.71
C ASN A 362 -7.67 49.25 -22.01
N ALA A 363 -7.59 49.45 -20.70
CA ALA A 363 -8.15 50.66 -20.08
C ALA A 363 -7.49 50.99 -18.70
N PHE A 364 -7.21 52.29 -18.51
CA PHE A 364 -6.87 53.00 -17.26
C PHE A 364 -5.42 53.07 -16.77
N ALA A 365 -4.69 54.00 -17.39
CA ALA A 365 -3.83 54.93 -16.66
C ALA A 365 -4.46 56.35 -16.70
N ARG A 366 -4.56 57.04 -15.55
CA ARG A 366 -4.46 58.52 -15.36
C ARG A 366 -4.91 58.95 -13.96
N THR A 367 -3.94 59.25 -13.10
CA THR A 367 -3.89 60.32 -12.07
C THR A 367 -2.45 60.29 -11.54
N HIS A 368 -1.51 60.97 -12.19
CA HIS A 368 -1.02 62.28 -11.73
C HIS A 368 -0.55 62.29 -10.27
N ASP A 369 0.68 61.83 -10.06
CA ASP A 369 1.60 62.36 -9.05
C ASP A 369 3.02 62.37 -9.66
N PRO A 370 3.64 63.55 -9.93
CA PRO A 370 4.87 63.66 -10.69
C PRO A 370 6.14 63.88 -9.83
N HIS A 371 6.20 63.37 -8.59
CA HIS A 371 7.43 63.43 -7.78
C HIS A 371 7.74 62.13 -7.02
N LEU A 372 8.51 61.24 -7.66
CA LEU A 372 9.60 60.43 -7.05
C LEU A 372 10.21 59.50 -8.13
N VAL A 373 11.15 60.03 -8.92
CA VAL A 373 12.05 59.20 -9.72
C VAL A 373 13.16 58.71 -8.81
N ALA A 374 13.12 57.42 -8.46
CA ALA A 374 14.25 56.68 -7.92
C ALA A 374 14.22 55.28 -8.54
N GLU A 375 15.23 55.00 -9.36
CA GLU A 375 15.39 53.75 -10.09
C GLU A 375 15.54 52.57 -9.13
N HIS A 376 14.84 51.46 -9.36
CA HIS A 376 15.36 50.14 -8.98
C HIS A 376 14.89 49.06 -9.95
N ASN A 377 15.86 48.48 -10.66
CA ASN A 377 15.68 47.44 -11.67
C ASN A 377 15.01 46.16 -11.14
N GLU A 378 14.27 45.49 -12.03
CA GLU A 378 13.82 44.09 -11.89
C GLU A 378 15.00 43.09 -12.08
N SER A 379 16.14 43.34 -11.42
CA SER A 379 17.34 42.50 -11.50
C SER A 379 17.88 42.20 -10.11
N ALA A 380 17.21 41.25 -9.45
CA ALA A 380 17.67 40.63 -8.19
C ALA A 380 17.47 39.11 -8.23
N VAL A 381 17.80 38.51 -9.38
CA VAL A 381 17.95 37.07 -9.55
C VAL A 381 19.45 36.75 -9.51
N LEU A 382 19.86 35.97 -8.51
CA LEU A 382 21.18 35.31 -8.43
C LEU A 382 22.43 36.22 -8.51
N ASP A 383 22.93 36.63 -7.34
CA ASP A 383 24.37 36.71 -7.08
C ASP A 383 24.70 35.83 -5.87
N ILE A 384 25.34 34.68 -6.12
CA ILE A 384 25.80 33.75 -5.08
C ILE A 384 27.33 33.79 -5.07
N LEU A 385 27.90 34.50 -4.10
CA LEU A 385 29.32 34.39 -3.80
C LEU A 385 29.61 33.04 -3.11
N PRO A 386 30.66 32.30 -3.52
CA PRO A 386 31.05 31.06 -2.88
C PRO A 386 31.82 31.34 -1.59
N GLY A 387 31.15 31.28 -0.44
CA GLY A 387 31.80 31.37 0.87
C GLY A 387 30.87 31.82 1.99
N ARG A 388 30.69 30.94 2.99
CA ARG A 388 29.69 31.03 4.08
C ARG A 388 28.24 30.98 3.57
N ALA A 389 27.55 29.89 3.90
CA ALA A 389 26.09 29.80 3.79
C ALA A 389 25.45 31.03 4.47
N ASN A 390 24.61 31.77 3.74
CA ASN A 390 23.89 32.90 4.32
C ASN A 390 22.79 32.38 5.25
N TRP A 391 23.13 32.13 6.51
CA TRP A 391 22.21 31.63 7.53
C TRP A 391 20.92 32.45 7.65
N HIS A 392 20.94 33.75 7.30
CA HIS A 392 19.73 34.57 7.24
C HIS A 392 18.74 34.10 6.16
N SER A 393 19.20 33.65 4.99
CA SER A 393 18.30 33.12 3.95
C SER A 393 17.67 31.79 4.38
N VAL A 394 18.46 30.93 5.03
CA VAL A 394 18.02 29.66 5.62
C VAL A 394 16.92 29.90 6.67
N VAL A 395 17.19 30.75 7.66
CA VAL A 395 16.21 31.08 8.73
C VAL A 395 14.98 31.81 8.17
N LYS A 396 15.15 32.74 7.21
CA LYS A 396 14.04 33.42 6.53
C LYS A 396 13.16 32.42 5.79
N ARG A 397 13.74 31.45 5.08
CA ARG A 397 13.01 30.42 4.34
C ARG A 397 12.21 29.50 5.26
N MET A 398 12.82 29.03 6.35
CA MET A 398 12.10 28.26 7.39
C MET A 398 10.95 29.08 8.00
N THR A 399 11.21 30.34 8.35
CA THR A 399 10.20 31.24 8.92
C THR A 399 9.01 31.42 7.98
N GLN A 400 9.25 31.56 6.68
CA GLN A 400 8.18 31.62 5.67
C GLN A 400 7.36 30.32 5.64
N VAL A 401 8.00 29.15 5.60
CA VAL A 401 7.29 27.84 5.61
C VAL A 401 6.41 27.69 6.86
N HIS A 402 6.87 28.19 8.01
CA HIS A 402 6.08 28.21 9.25
C HIS A 402 4.91 29.19 9.20
N ALA A 403 5.11 30.40 8.66
CA ALA A 403 4.05 31.38 8.51
C ALA A 403 2.97 30.92 7.51
N ASP A 404 3.38 30.36 6.38
CA ASP A 404 2.49 29.77 5.37
C ASP A 404 1.70 28.61 5.97
N GLU A 405 2.34 27.73 6.74
CA GLU A 405 1.65 26.63 7.40
C GLU A 405 0.65 27.09 8.47
N ALA A 406 1.05 28.02 9.34
CA ALA A 406 0.15 28.57 10.35
C ALA A 406 -1.07 29.25 9.71
N THR A 407 -0.87 29.95 8.59
CA THR A 407 -1.96 30.56 7.80
C THR A 407 -2.89 29.49 7.23
N ARG A 408 -2.34 28.45 6.58
CA ARG A 408 -3.12 27.33 6.02
C ARG A 408 -3.92 26.58 7.10
N GLN A 409 -3.33 26.36 8.27
CA GLN A 409 -4.01 25.73 9.41
C GLN A 409 -5.13 26.62 9.97
N ALA A 410 -4.87 27.92 10.17
CA ALA A 410 -5.88 28.86 10.65
C ALA A 410 -7.06 29.01 9.67
N GLU A 411 -6.79 29.06 8.36
CA GLU A 411 -7.85 29.04 7.34
C GLU A 411 -8.65 27.74 7.36
N ALA A 412 -8.00 26.58 7.47
CA ALA A 412 -8.69 25.29 7.56
C ALA A 412 -9.56 25.19 8.81
N GLU A 413 -9.04 25.61 9.97
CA GLU A 413 -9.78 25.66 11.23
C GLU A 413 -10.97 26.63 11.15
N ALA A 414 -10.78 27.84 10.61
CA ALA A 414 -11.86 28.81 10.41
C ALA A 414 -12.99 28.26 9.53
N ARG A 415 -12.64 27.62 8.39
CA ARG A 415 -13.62 26.97 7.50
C ARG A 415 -14.37 25.83 8.19
N VAL A 416 -13.67 24.99 8.98
CA VAL A 416 -14.32 23.95 9.81
C VAL A 416 -15.21 24.58 10.88
N GLN A 417 -14.91 25.78 11.39
CA GLN A 417 -15.76 26.47 12.34
C GLN A 417 -17.00 27.13 11.72
N GLU A 418 -16.89 27.70 10.51
CA GLU A 418 -18.02 28.29 9.78
C GLU A 418 -18.92 27.25 9.08
N ALA A 419 -18.40 26.04 8.84
CA ALA A 419 -19.13 24.90 8.29
C ALA A 419 -20.42 24.57 9.07
N GLN A 420 -21.56 24.54 8.35
CA GLN A 420 -22.86 24.11 8.88
C GLN A 420 -22.87 22.64 9.30
N VAL A 421 -22.25 21.77 8.48
CA VAL A 421 -22.08 20.34 8.77
C VAL A 421 -20.62 20.11 9.17
N LYS A 422 -20.39 19.70 10.42
CA LYS A 422 -19.04 19.43 10.91
C LYS A 422 -18.51 18.11 10.33
N PRO A 423 -17.20 17.98 10.09
CA PRO A 423 -16.61 16.73 9.66
C PRO A 423 -16.74 15.67 10.76
N ARG A 424 -17.28 14.49 10.42
CA ARG A 424 -17.32 13.30 11.28
C ARG A 424 -16.12 12.41 10.98
N TYR A 425 -15.64 11.70 11.98
CA TYR A 425 -14.52 10.75 11.86
C TYR A 425 -15.03 9.37 12.24
N GLU A 426 -14.91 8.44 11.31
CA GLU A 426 -15.30 7.05 11.50
C GLU A 426 -14.07 6.16 11.38
N PHE A 427 -14.05 5.08 12.16
CA PHE A 427 -12.99 4.09 12.05
C PHE A 427 -13.02 3.43 10.66
N TYR A 428 -11.89 3.29 9.98
CA TYR A 428 -11.89 2.80 8.60
C TYR A 428 -11.88 1.26 8.51
N ASP A 429 -10.92 0.59 9.16
CA ASP A 429 -10.61 -0.82 8.92
C ASP A 429 -11.49 -1.84 9.70
N THR A 430 -12.79 -1.82 9.43
CA THR A 430 -13.76 -2.76 10.03
C THR A 430 -13.64 -4.20 9.50
N TRP A 431 -12.78 -4.47 8.50
CA TRP A 431 -12.64 -5.80 7.91
C TRP A 431 -11.50 -6.60 8.57
N VAL A 432 -10.36 -5.95 8.82
CA VAL A 432 -9.17 -6.58 9.41
C VAL A 432 -9.17 -6.47 10.94
N SER A 433 -9.51 -5.32 11.52
CA SER A 433 -9.45 -5.16 12.98
C SER A 433 -10.40 -6.12 13.71
N LYS A 434 -9.84 -6.89 14.65
CA LYS A 434 -10.55 -7.84 15.50
C LYS A 434 -10.26 -7.54 16.97
N ASP A 435 -11.29 -7.36 17.79
CA ASP A 435 -11.15 -7.13 19.22
C ASP A 435 -10.52 -8.31 19.98
N LEU A 436 -10.30 -8.15 21.29
CA LEU A 436 -9.65 -9.17 22.11
C LEU A 436 -10.41 -10.52 22.13
N GLY A 437 -11.73 -10.50 21.91
CA GLY A 437 -12.59 -11.69 21.75
C GLY A 437 -12.64 -12.25 20.33
N GLY A 438 -12.09 -11.53 19.35
CA GLY A 438 -12.09 -11.92 17.93
C GLY A 438 -13.28 -11.40 17.11
N ASN A 439 -14.07 -10.45 17.63
CA ASN A 439 -15.15 -9.81 16.88
C ASN A 439 -14.60 -8.71 15.96
N PRO A 440 -15.18 -8.46 14.78
CA PRO A 440 -14.82 -7.31 13.95
C PRO A 440 -15.11 -5.99 14.68
N PHE A 441 -14.23 -5.01 14.44
CA PHE A 441 -14.53 -3.62 14.80
C PHE A 441 -15.66 -3.05 13.92
N ILE A 442 -16.34 -2.01 14.41
CA ILE A 442 -17.39 -1.27 13.69
C ILE A 442 -17.01 0.21 13.48
N LYS A 443 -17.82 0.97 12.73
CA LYS A 443 -17.52 2.35 12.29
C LYS A 443 -17.60 3.41 13.40
N GLU A 444 -18.52 3.21 14.33
CA GLU A 444 -18.95 4.18 15.34
C GLU A 444 -18.78 3.61 16.76
N ASP A 445 -18.87 4.47 17.78
CA ASP A 445 -18.77 4.07 19.18
C ASP A 445 -19.93 3.14 19.62
N PRO A 446 -19.69 2.00 20.30
CA PRO A 446 -18.39 1.39 20.62
C PRO A 446 -17.76 0.67 19.43
N LEU A 447 -16.50 0.99 19.14
CA LEU A 447 -15.75 0.40 18.01
C LEU A 447 -15.59 -1.12 18.10
N ALA A 448 -15.76 -1.73 19.27
CA ALA A 448 -15.54 -3.15 19.55
C ALA A 448 -16.69 -3.75 20.35
N ARG A 449 -16.70 -5.07 20.54
CA ARG A 449 -17.71 -5.79 21.34
C ARG A 449 -17.16 -6.29 22.67
N ASP A 450 -15.87 -6.64 22.74
CA ASP A 450 -15.21 -7.01 23.99
C ASP A 450 -15.08 -5.81 24.93
N THR A 451 -15.67 -5.90 26.12
CA THR A 451 -15.73 -4.78 27.09
C THR A 451 -14.37 -4.31 27.57
N ARG A 452 -13.34 -5.17 27.55
CA ARG A 452 -11.96 -4.81 27.93
C ARG A 452 -11.30 -4.00 26.81
N THR A 453 -11.59 -4.34 25.55
CA THR A 453 -11.20 -3.53 24.39
C THR A 453 -11.89 -2.16 24.43
N ILE A 454 -13.19 -2.10 24.74
CA ILE A 454 -13.95 -0.84 24.84
C ILE A 454 -13.35 0.09 25.92
N ASP A 455 -13.15 -0.39 27.16
CA ASP A 455 -12.56 0.42 28.25
C ASP A 455 -11.21 1.04 27.86
N LEU A 456 -10.30 0.23 27.30
CA LEU A 456 -8.96 0.69 26.94
C LEU A 456 -9.01 1.72 25.77
N LEU A 457 -9.90 1.53 24.78
CA LEU A 457 -10.11 2.50 23.69
C LEU A 457 -10.68 3.84 24.22
N HIS A 458 -11.73 3.80 25.05
CA HIS A 458 -12.31 5.00 25.68
C HIS A 458 -11.29 5.74 26.54
N ARG A 459 -10.38 5.02 27.20
CA ARG A 459 -9.29 5.59 28.01
C ARG A 459 -8.06 6.01 27.20
N GLY A 460 -8.01 5.74 25.89
CA GLY A 460 -6.85 6.05 25.05
C GLY A 460 -5.59 5.26 25.40
N LEU A 461 -5.73 4.09 26.02
CA LEU A 461 -4.64 3.20 26.42
C LEU A 461 -4.41 2.09 25.38
N PRO A 462 -3.20 1.50 25.31
CA PRO A 462 -2.92 0.42 24.37
C PRO A 462 -3.78 -0.83 24.62
N VAL A 463 -4.22 -1.46 23.52
CA VAL A 463 -5.28 -2.48 23.49
C VAL A 463 -4.74 -3.78 22.89
N PRO A 464 -4.72 -4.91 23.61
CA PRO A 464 -4.47 -6.20 22.98
C PRO A 464 -5.64 -6.61 22.08
N VAL A 465 -5.33 -7.13 20.90
CA VAL A 465 -6.29 -7.48 19.85
C VAL A 465 -6.01 -8.87 19.27
N LYS A 466 -6.94 -9.43 18.48
CA LYS A 466 -6.64 -10.62 17.66
C LYS A 466 -5.94 -10.27 16.35
N CYS A 467 -6.29 -9.13 15.75
CA CYS A 467 -5.72 -8.64 14.49
C CYS A 467 -5.92 -7.12 14.35
N CYS A 468 -5.02 -6.46 13.61
CA CYS A 468 -5.15 -5.08 13.17
C CYS A 468 -4.34 -4.85 11.89
N TRP A 469 -4.67 -3.80 11.13
CA TRP A 469 -3.82 -3.27 10.07
C TRP A 469 -3.92 -1.74 10.02
N ASN A 470 -5.13 -1.21 9.95
CA ASN A 470 -5.50 0.15 10.37
C ASN A 470 -4.61 1.25 9.75
N GLY A 471 -4.52 1.27 8.43
CA GLY A 471 -3.69 2.21 7.66
C GLY A 471 -2.17 2.00 7.76
N GLY A 472 -1.67 1.24 8.72
CA GLY A 472 -0.28 0.81 8.79
C GLY A 472 0.08 0.07 10.08
N ALA A 473 0.97 -0.91 9.95
CA ALA A 473 1.33 -1.85 11.02
C ALA A 473 2.84 -2.05 11.12
N LEU A 474 3.37 -2.08 12.35
CA LEU A 474 4.65 -2.68 12.69
C LEU A 474 4.44 -4.20 12.83
N ILE A 475 5.29 -5.00 12.18
CA ILE A 475 5.16 -6.45 12.08
C ILE A 475 6.53 -7.08 12.38
N ASN A 476 6.58 -8.07 13.26
CA ASN A 476 7.79 -8.84 13.54
C ASN A 476 8.20 -9.64 12.29
N ALA A 477 9.44 -9.44 11.82
CA ALA A 477 9.92 -10.03 10.58
C ALA A 477 10.12 -11.56 10.63
N THR A 478 10.24 -12.15 11.84
CA THR A 478 10.56 -13.57 12.04
C THR A 478 9.61 -14.52 11.29
N MET A 479 8.31 -14.25 11.28
CA MET A 479 7.34 -15.15 10.63
C MET A 479 7.43 -15.14 9.10
N PHE A 480 7.84 -14.02 8.49
CA PHE A 480 8.12 -13.99 7.06
C PHE A 480 9.35 -14.85 6.70
N TYR A 481 10.38 -14.88 7.55
CA TYR A 481 11.50 -15.80 7.38
C TYR A 481 11.13 -17.27 7.60
N ALA A 482 10.10 -17.56 8.40
CA ALA A 482 9.52 -18.89 8.57
C ALA A 482 8.59 -19.33 7.42
N GLY A 483 8.46 -18.55 6.34
CA GLY A 483 7.69 -18.89 5.15
C GLY A 483 6.29 -18.28 5.05
N VAL A 484 5.81 -17.58 6.09
CA VAL A 484 4.50 -16.88 6.04
C VAL A 484 4.55 -15.78 4.97
N ARG A 485 3.46 -15.61 4.20
CA ARG A 485 3.30 -14.60 3.15
C ARG A 485 1.90 -14.00 3.24
N PHE A 486 1.68 -12.83 2.63
CA PHE A 486 0.30 -12.43 2.32
C PHE A 486 -0.28 -13.42 1.30
N ARG A 487 -1.54 -13.80 1.46
CA ARG A 487 -2.21 -14.77 0.60
C ARG A 487 -3.72 -14.56 0.60
N SER A 488 -4.41 -15.20 -0.35
CA SER A 488 -5.85 -15.45 -0.26
C SER A 488 -6.13 -16.72 0.56
N GLY A 489 -7.39 -16.92 0.95
CA GLY A 489 -7.82 -18.12 1.66
C GLY A 489 -7.72 -19.36 0.77
N LEU A 490 -7.42 -20.50 1.37
CA LEU A 490 -7.50 -21.82 0.75
C LEU A 490 -8.97 -22.28 0.72
N LEU A 491 -9.75 -21.69 -0.19
CA LEU A 491 -11.22 -21.83 -0.20
C LEU A 491 -11.68 -23.29 -0.43
N ASP A 492 -10.96 -24.05 -1.24
CA ASP A 492 -11.24 -25.47 -1.51
C ASP A 492 -11.03 -26.35 -0.26
N GLU A 493 -10.15 -25.92 0.65
CA GLU A 493 -9.92 -26.54 1.97
C GLU A 493 -10.92 -26.04 3.03
N GLY A 494 -11.90 -25.22 2.62
CA GLY A 494 -12.90 -24.62 3.49
C GLY A 494 -12.44 -23.38 4.26
N GLU A 495 -11.25 -22.82 3.98
CA GLU A 495 -10.78 -21.59 4.64
C GLU A 495 -11.65 -20.37 4.29
N CYS A 496 -11.52 -19.31 5.08
CA CYS A 496 -12.25 -18.07 4.95
C CYS A 496 -11.75 -17.17 3.82
N ASP A 497 -12.69 -16.68 3.00
CA ASP A 497 -12.43 -15.59 2.05
C ASP A 497 -12.46 -14.21 2.75
N ILE A 498 -11.39 -13.91 3.47
CA ILE A 498 -11.17 -12.66 4.21
C ILE A 498 -9.91 -11.96 3.70
N SER A 499 -9.70 -10.71 4.11
CA SER A 499 -8.51 -9.94 3.72
C SER A 499 -7.22 -10.70 3.99
N GLU A 500 -6.26 -10.52 3.09
CA GLU A 500 -4.87 -10.93 3.15
C GLU A 500 -4.17 -10.49 4.44
N CYS A 501 -4.57 -9.35 5.02
CA CYS A 501 -4.07 -8.89 6.32
C CYS A 501 -4.70 -9.68 7.48
N SER A 502 -5.98 -10.04 7.39
CA SER A 502 -6.64 -10.90 8.36
C SER A 502 -6.04 -12.31 8.33
N LEU A 503 -5.80 -12.86 7.15
CA LEU A 503 -5.10 -14.14 6.98
C LEU A 503 -3.68 -14.08 7.53
N LEU A 504 -2.95 -12.98 7.31
CA LEU A 504 -1.61 -12.78 7.92
C LEU A 504 -1.69 -12.85 9.46
N CYS A 505 -2.66 -12.18 10.09
CA CYS A 505 -2.86 -12.27 11.54
C CYS A 505 -3.19 -13.71 11.99
N GLU A 506 -4.07 -14.40 11.27
CA GLU A 506 -4.41 -15.80 11.60
C GLU A 506 -3.19 -16.73 11.46
N ASP A 507 -2.39 -16.55 10.41
CA ASP A 507 -1.16 -17.32 10.17
C ASP A 507 -0.10 -17.04 11.25
N PHE A 508 0.10 -15.78 11.64
CA PHE A 508 0.96 -15.44 12.78
C PHE A 508 0.48 -16.17 14.05
N ARG A 509 -0.83 -16.19 14.32
CA ARG A 509 -1.39 -16.88 15.50
C ARG A 509 -1.24 -18.40 15.44
N ARG A 510 -1.43 -19.02 14.27
CA ARG A 510 -1.19 -20.46 14.03
C ARG A 510 0.29 -20.81 14.22
N MET A 511 1.21 -19.93 13.80
CA MET A 511 2.65 -20.02 14.04
C MET A 511 3.08 -19.58 15.46
N GLY A 512 2.14 -19.30 16.37
CA GLY A 512 2.42 -18.98 17.78
C GLY A 512 2.66 -17.51 18.11
N ALA A 513 2.76 -16.61 17.12
CA ALA A 513 2.81 -15.16 17.33
C ALA A 513 1.42 -14.63 17.72
N LYS A 514 1.25 -14.31 19.00
CA LYS A 514 -0.06 -14.00 19.61
C LYS A 514 -0.17 -12.58 20.18
N ARG A 515 0.94 -11.83 20.19
CA ARG A 515 1.03 -10.48 20.77
C ARG A 515 0.69 -9.44 19.72
N ALA A 516 -0.60 -9.28 19.43
CA ALA A 516 -1.11 -8.20 18.59
C ALA A 516 -1.67 -7.07 19.46
N ILE A 517 -1.47 -5.80 19.05
CA ILE A 517 -1.86 -4.60 19.79
C ILE A 517 -2.30 -3.44 18.88
N ILE A 518 -3.29 -2.67 19.33
CA ILE A 518 -3.62 -1.34 18.79
C ILE A 518 -3.22 -0.29 19.84
N ASP A 519 -2.52 0.76 19.42
CA ASP A 519 -2.35 1.96 20.25
C ASP A 519 -3.26 3.10 19.73
N PRO A 520 -4.33 3.48 20.46
CA PRO A 520 -5.23 4.56 20.05
C PRO A 520 -4.60 5.96 20.07
N SER A 521 -3.34 6.09 20.53
CA SER A 521 -2.56 7.31 20.40
C SER A 521 -1.90 7.45 19.02
N VAL A 522 -1.75 6.36 18.27
CA VAL A 522 -1.26 6.31 16.89
C VAL A 522 -2.46 6.45 15.97
N ARG A 523 -2.52 7.51 15.16
CA ARG A 523 -3.71 7.83 14.35
C ARG A 523 -3.32 8.23 12.94
N VAL A 524 -3.99 7.61 11.98
CA VAL A 524 -3.79 7.88 10.56
C VAL A 524 -5.13 8.17 9.88
N SER A 525 -5.09 8.78 8.70
CA SER A 525 -6.31 9.16 7.98
C SER A 525 -6.13 9.09 6.48
N TYR A 526 -7.16 8.67 5.76
CA TYR A 526 -7.20 8.65 4.28
C TYR A 526 -7.51 10.02 3.64
N ALA A 527 -7.69 11.06 4.47
CA ALA A 527 -7.85 12.45 4.06
C ALA A 527 -7.13 13.40 5.07
N PRO A 528 -6.74 14.62 4.67
CA PRO A 528 -6.18 15.60 5.60
C PRO A 528 -7.19 15.94 6.71
N TRP A 529 -6.77 15.74 7.96
CA TRP A 529 -7.61 15.91 9.15
C TRP A 529 -7.25 17.21 9.90
N ALA A 530 -8.25 17.78 10.60
CA ALA A 530 -8.12 19.06 11.30
C ALA A 530 -7.95 18.88 12.82
N LYS A 531 -7.22 19.80 13.46
CA LYS A 531 -6.94 19.79 14.91
C LYS A 531 -8.20 19.84 15.79
N ALA A 532 -9.26 20.47 15.29
CA ALA A 532 -10.44 20.85 16.07
C ALA A 532 -11.54 19.78 16.16
N SER A 533 -11.40 18.64 15.48
CA SER A 533 -12.41 17.58 15.52
C SER A 533 -12.13 16.58 16.63
N THR A 534 -13.04 16.53 17.60
CA THR A 534 -13.19 15.34 18.46
C THR A 534 -13.44 14.13 17.57
N ILE A 535 -12.70 13.04 17.82
CA ILE A 535 -12.99 11.76 17.19
C ILE A 535 -14.23 11.20 17.89
N ASN A 536 -15.40 11.43 17.30
CA ASN A 536 -16.71 11.01 17.82
C ASN A 536 -16.95 9.50 17.66
N ALA A 537 -15.91 8.69 17.84
CA ALA A 537 -15.88 7.26 17.56
C ALA A 537 -15.33 6.47 18.76
N GLY A 538 -15.61 6.90 20.00
CA GLY A 538 -15.26 6.10 21.19
C GLY A 538 -13.76 5.97 21.47
N VAL A 539 -12.95 6.94 21.04
CA VAL A 539 -11.51 6.91 21.26
C VAL A 539 -11.12 8.04 22.19
N GLY A 540 -10.49 7.70 23.32
CA GLY A 540 -9.96 8.65 24.29
C GLY A 540 -8.92 9.62 23.70
N PRO A 541 -8.43 10.61 24.46
CA PRO A 541 -7.37 11.50 23.99
C PRO A 541 -6.07 10.73 23.69
N LYS A 542 -5.21 11.24 22.80
CA LYS A 542 -3.85 10.70 22.62
C LYS A 542 -3.09 10.75 23.95
N MET A 543 -2.62 9.60 24.43
CA MET A 543 -1.93 9.48 25.72
C MET A 543 -0.41 9.57 25.54
N PRO A 544 0.30 10.50 26.21
CA PRO A 544 1.77 10.53 26.23
C PRO A 544 2.33 9.19 26.72
N TRP A 545 3.52 8.80 26.24
CA TRP A 545 4.09 7.51 26.63
C TRP A 545 4.33 7.41 28.15
N SER A 546 4.80 8.48 28.78
CA SER A 546 4.96 8.58 30.23
C SER A 546 3.64 8.52 31.02
N HIS A 547 2.47 8.64 30.38
CA HIS A 547 1.19 8.32 31.00
C HIS A 547 0.90 6.82 30.91
N VAL A 548 1.13 6.20 29.74
CA VAL A 548 0.99 4.74 29.54
C VAL A 548 1.83 3.97 30.57
N GLU A 549 3.12 4.30 30.72
CA GLU A 549 4.01 3.67 31.70
C GLU A 549 3.49 3.77 33.14
N ARG A 550 3.06 4.97 33.58
CA ARG A 550 2.58 5.18 34.96
C ARG A 550 1.16 4.66 35.22
N SER A 551 0.42 4.29 34.17
CA SER A 551 -0.98 3.85 34.28
C SER A 551 -1.15 2.35 34.59
N GLY A 552 -0.05 1.57 34.61
CA GLY A 552 -0.10 0.11 34.74
C GLY A 552 -0.56 -0.61 33.46
N ALA A 553 -0.65 0.12 32.32
CA ALA A 553 -1.20 -0.41 31.08
C ALA A 553 -0.30 -1.46 30.42
N LEU A 554 1.03 -1.39 30.60
CA LEU A 554 1.98 -2.34 29.99
C LEU A 554 1.97 -3.70 30.72
N GLU A 555 1.84 -3.66 32.05
CA GLU A 555 1.63 -4.81 32.90
C GLU A 555 0.28 -5.46 32.58
N ARG A 556 -0.79 -4.67 32.49
CA ARG A 556 -2.12 -5.18 32.13
C ARG A 556 -2.16 -5.76 30.72
N LEU A 557 -1.47 -5.15 29.75
CA LEU A 557 -1.30 -5.66 28.39
C LEU A 557 -0.63 -7.05 28.39
N THR A 558 0.47 -7.20 29.14
CA THR A 558 1.18 -8.48 29.27
C THR A 558 0.28 -9.55 29.86
N VAL A 559 -0.44 -9.23 30.94
CA VAL A 559 -1.42 -10.14 31.56
C VAL A 559 -2.51 -10.54 30.56
N LEU A 560 -3.10 -9.59 29.81
CA LEU A 560 -4.14 -9.88 28.83
C LEU A 560 -3.65 -10.73 27.64
N TRP A 561 -2.40 -10.56 27.19
CA TRP A 561 -1.79 -11.47 26.20
C TRP A 561 -1.65 -12.89 26.76
N THR A 562 -1.22 -13.05 28.02
CA THR A 562 -1.15 -14.35 28.69
C THR A 562 -2.54 -14.99 28.83
N GLU A 563 -3.51 -14.27 29.41
CA GLU A 563 -4.91 -14.72 29.56
C GLU A 563 -5.53 -15.17 28.23
N THR A 564 -5.22 -14.48 27.11
CA THR A 564 -5.82 -14.76 25.80
C THR A 564 -4.95 -15.61 24.86
N THR A 565 -3.85 -16.17 25.36
CA THR A 565 -2.93 -17.04 24.59
C THR A 565 -3.61 -18.32 24.07
N PHE A 566 -4.58 -18.87 24.81
CA PHE A 566 -5.35 -20.05 24.42
C PHE A 566 -6.62 -19.72 23.62
N CYS A 567 -7.01 -18.45 23.57
CA CYS A 567 -8.17 -18.02 22.79
C CYS A 567 -7.76 -17.93 21.30
N MET A 568 -8.07 -19.01 20.58
CA MET A 568 -7.84 -19.20 19.15
C MET A 568 -9.11 -19.00 18.30
N SER A 569 -10.24 -18.60 18.91
CA SER A 569 -11.46 -18.24 18.20
C SER A 569 -11.36 -16.86 17.52
N THR A 570 -11.89 -16.73 16.30
CA THR A 570 -12.07 -15.45 15.60
C THR A 570 -13.33 -15.44 14.72
N GLN A 571 -13.93 -14.26 14.50
CA GLN A 571 -15.03 -14.09 13.55
C GLN A 571 -14.50 -13.85 12.14
N CYS A 572 -14.66 -14.89 11.32
CA CYS A 572 -14.49 -14.86 9.89
C CYS A 572 -15.70 -14.19 9.23
N VAL A 573 -15.44 -13.10 8.52
CA VAL A 573 -16.44 -12.25 7.87
C VAL A 573 -16.14 -12.21 6.37
N PRO A 574 -16.75 -13.11 5.57
CA PRO A 574 -16.39 -13.29 4.17
C PRO A 574 -16.74 -12.07 3.31
N MET A 575 -16.17 -11.98 2.11
CA MET A 575 -16.67 -11.04 1.10
C MET A 575 -18.11 -11.37 0.70
N ARG A 576 -18.90 -10.33 0.37
CA ARG A 576 -20.25 -10.51 -0.18
C ARG A 576 -20.21 -11.17 -1.56
N LYS A 577 -21.15 -12.09 -1.79
CA LYS A 577 -21.31 -12.80 -3.08
C LYS A 577 -22.06 -11.99 -4.15
N ASP A 578 -22.55 -10.80 -3.82
CA ASP A 578 -23.27 -9.88 -4.72
C ASP A 578 -22.34 -9.11 -5.68
N GLY A 579 -21.02 -9.35 -5.61
CA GLY A 579 -20.00 -8.65 -6.40
C GLY A 579 -19.58 -7.30 -5.81
N SER A 580 -20.15 -6.87 -4.68
CA SER A 580 -19.65 -5.72 -3.93
C SER A 580 -18.34 -6.08 -3.20
N GLU A 581 -17.35 -5.19 -3.27
CA GLU A 581 -16.03 -5.43 -2.65
C GLU A 581 -16.03 -5.13 -1.14
N LEU A 582 -17.09 -5.53 -0.44
CA LEU A 582 -17.36 -5.27 0.97
C LEU A 582 -17.54 -6.58 1.77
N PRO A 583 -17.19 -6.59 3.07
CA PRO A 583 -17.45 -7.72 3.96
C PRO A 583 -18.94 -7.90 4.26
N ASP A 584 -19.38 -9.16 4.36
CA ASP A 584 -20.72 -9.51 4.79
C ASP A 584 -20.78 -9.65 6.32
N ILE A 585 -20.86 -8.51 7.01
CA ILE A 585 -20.87 -8.45 8.49
C ILE A 585 -22.06 -9.18 9.15
N HIS A 586 -23.09 -9.56 8.39
CA HIS A 586 -24.24 -10.30 8.89
C HIS A 586 -24.10 -11.82 8.68
N ASN A 587 -23.21 -12.26 7.79
CA ASN A 587 -22.99 -13.65 7.42
C ASN A 587 -21.60 -14.12 7.89
N PHE A 588 -21.35 -13.98 9.19
CA PHE A 588 -20.06 -14.36 9.80
C PHE A 588 -20.11 -15.78 10.38
N ARG A 589 -18.93 -16.43 10.43
CA ARG A 589 -18.74 -17.71 11.14
C ARG A 589 -17.63 -17.57 12.17
N VAL A 590 -17.80 -18.16 13.35
CA VAL A 590 -16.73 -18.28 14.34
C VAL A 590 -15.88 -19.50 13.95
N ILE A 591 -14.58 -19.27 13.72
CA ILE A 591 -13.62 -20.34 13.42
C ILE A 591 -12.65 -20.50 14.60
N ASP A 592 -12.18 -21.72 14.79
CA ASP A 592 -11.12 -22.06 15.75
C ASP A 592 -9.80 -22.25 15.00
N LEU A 593 -8.90 -21.28 15.13
CA LEU A 593 -7.59 -21.27 14.47
C LEU A 593 -6.68 -22.41 14.94
N GLY A 594 -6.98 -23.04 16.09
CA GLY A 594 -6.21 -24.18 16.61
C GLY A 594 -6.56 -25.53 15.98
N LYS A 595 -7.70 -25.65 15.28
CA LYS A 595 -8.16 -26.94 14.73
C LYS A 595 -7.64 -27.24 13.32
N THR A 596 -7.46 -26.22 12.49
CA THR A 596 -7.07 -26.39 11.08
C THR A 596 -5.86 -25.55 10.74
N ASN A 597 -4.79 -26.21 10.31
CA ASN A 597 -3.48 -25.59 10.08
C ASN A 597 -3.29 -25.20 8.60
N PHE A 598 -4.11 -24.28 8.11
CA PHE A 598 -4.00 -23.73 6.75
C PHE A 598 -2.64 -23.08 6.47
N THR A 599 -1.93 -22.61 7.51
CA THR A 599 -0.60 -21.99 7.38
C THR A 599 0.45 -23.00 6.97
N ASN A 600 0.53 -24.17 7.63
CA ASN A 600 1.45 -25.22 7.21
C ASN A 600 1.10 -25.75 5.83
N MET A 601 -0.19 -25.97 5.53
CA MET A 601 -0.63 -26.39 4.18
C MET A 601 -0.21 -25.38 3.11
N PHE A 602 -0.31 -24.07 3.40
CA PHE A 602 0.17 -23.01 2.51
C PHE A 602 1.70 -23.00 2.37
N ILE A 603 2.45 -23.15 3.47
CA ILE A 603 3.92 -23.16 3.46
C ILE A 603 4.45 -24.39 2.69
N GLU A 604 3.89 -25.57 2.94
CA GLU A 604 4.20 -26.80 2.21
C GLU A 604 3.92 -26.63 0.71
N ARG A 605 2.70 -26.20 0.34
CA ARG A 605 2.36 -25.89 -1.07
C ARG A 605 3.28 -24.84 -1.69
N SER A 606 3.74 -23.86 -0.92
CA SER A 606 4.67 -22.81 -1.39
C SER A 606 6.12 -23.30 -1.51
N ALA A 607 6.53 -24.30 -0.71
CA ALA A 607 7.83 -24.95 -0.83
C ALA A 607 7.90 -25.91 -2.04
N TYR A 608 6.76 -26.52 -2.40
CA TYR A 608 6.60 -27.29 -3.63
C TYR A 608 6.16 -26.45 -4.86
N ALA A 609 5.89 -25.15 -4.68
CA ALA A 609 5.55 -24.26 -5.78
C ALA A 609 6.79 -24.00 -6.63
N SER A 610 6.76 -24.48 -7.88
CA SER A 610 7.82 -24.21 -8.86
C SER A 610 8.06 -22.69 -9.00
N PRO A 611 9.31 -22.27 -9.24
CA PRO A 611 9.63 -20.85 -9.40
C PRO A 611 8.77 -20.20 -10.51
N PRO A 612 8.48 -18.90 -10.41
CA PRO A 612 7.62 -18.22 -11.37
C PRO A 612 8.17 -18.39 -12.79
N PRO A 613 7.30 -18.48 -13.81
CA PRO A 613 7.73 -18.67 -15.18
C PRO A 613 8.69 -17.55 -15.60
N PRO A 614 9.76 -17.86 -16.34
CA PRO A 614 10.61 -16.82 -16.94
C PRO A 614 9.76 -15.92 -17.84
N LYS A 615 10.17 -14.65 -18.00
CA LYS A 615 9.49 -13.73 -18.93
C LYS A 615 9.42 -14.36 -20.32
N PRO A 616 8.30 -14.20 -21.05
CA PRO A 616 8.07 -14.92 -22.30
C PRO A 616 8.88 -14.34 -23.46
N ASP A 617 10.10 -14.84 -23.63
CA ASP A 617 10.83 -14.79 -24.91
C ASP A 617 10.43 -15.96 -25.85
N ALA A 618 9.52 -16.83 -25.39
CA ALA A 618 9.08 -18.05 -26.07
C ALA A 618 7.66 -17.93 -26.65
N CYS A 619 7.48 -18.44 -27.87
CA CYS A 619 6.17 -18.62 -28.48
C CYS A 619 5.47 -19.84 -27.84
N ASN A 620 4.66 -19.59 -26.81
CA ASN A 620 3.85 -20.62 -26.18
C ASN A 620 2.64 -20.93 -27.06
N LEU A 621 2.65 -22.06 -27.77
CA LEU A 621 1.50 -22.53 -28.52
C LEU A 621 0.57 -23.32 -27.58
N ILE A 622 -0.60 -22.77 -27.25
CA ILE A 622 -1.61 -23.48 -26.44
C ILE A 622 -2.55 -24.24 -27.37
N MET A 623 -2.79 -25.51 -27.08
CA MET A 623 -3.72 -26.38 -27.82
C MET A 623 -4.79 -26.94 -26.88
N GLY A 624 -6.05 -26.75 -27.26
CA GLY A 624 -7.22 -27.20 -26.50
C GLY A 624 -7.94 -26.07 -25.74
N PRO A 625 -8.96 -26.39 -24.93
CA PRO A 625 -9.45 -27.74 -24.62
C PRO A 625 -10.01 -28.50 -25.84
N TYR A 626 -9.89 -29.83 -25.82
CA TYR A 626 -10.55 -30.77 -26.76
C TYR A 626 -11.25 -31.89 -25.98
N GLY A 627 -12.47 -32.24 -26.36
CA GLY A 627 -13.36 -33.18 -25.65
C GLY A 627 -14.48 -32.49 -24.85
N ASP A 628 -15.20 -33.25 -24.03
CA ASP A 628 -16.32 -32.73 -23.20
C ASP A 628 -15.85 -31.63 -22.23
N THR A 629 -16.73 -30.67 -21.99
CA THR A 629 -16.53 -29.54 -21.06
C THR A 629 -17.40 -29.66 -19.79
N THR A 630 -18.24 -30.70 -19.70
CA THR A 630 -19.23 -30.89 -18.63
C THR A 630 -18.89 -31.97 -17.62
N ASP A 631 -17.92 -32.86 -17.90
CA ASP A 631 -17.40 -33.86 -16.96
C ASP A 631 -15.86 -33.87 -16.92
N GLY A 632 -15.30 -34.14 -15.73
CA GLY A 632 -13.88 -34.34 -15.49
C GLY A 632 -13.16 -33.27 -14.66
N SER A 633 -11.82 -33.36 -14.67
CA SER A 633 -10.93 -32.44 -13.95
C SER A 633 -9.83 -31.98 -14.90
N ALA A 634 -9.68 -30.66 -15.03
CA ALA A 634 -8.62 -30.08 -15.83
C ALA A 634 -7.24 -30.38 -15.22
N PHE A 635 -6.24 -30.55 -16.07
CA PHE A 635 -4.85 -30.72 -15.67
C PHE A 635 -3.92 -29.87 -16.56
N ASP A 636 -2.76 -29.54 -16.01
CA ASP A 636 -1.69 -28.81 -16.69
C ASP A 636 -0.34 -29.38 -16.25
N ASP A 637 0.44 -29.86 -17.22
CA ASP A 637 1.76 -30.45 -17.00
C ASP A 637 2.91 -29.41 -17.11
N LEU A 638 2.63 -28.12 -17.36
CA LEU A 638 3.64 -27.06 -17.52
C LEU A 638 4.64 -26.95 -16.35
N ALA A 639 4.21 -27.23 -15.12
CA ALA A 639 5.09 -27.25 -13.96
C ALA A 639 6.12 -28.40 -14.03
N TYR A 640 5.70 -29.60 -14.45
CA TYR A 640 6.59 -30.75 -14.65
C TYR A 640 7.55 -30.52 -15.83
N ALA A 641 7.09 -29.82 -16.87
CA ALA A 641 7.92 -29.34 -17.97
C ALA A 641 8.95 -28.26 -17.57
N SER A 642 8.99 -27.85 -16.29
CA SER A 642 9.77 -26.73 -15.78
C SER A 642 9.53 -25.44 -16.61
N TRP A 643 8.25 -25.18 -16.91
CA TRP A 643 7.79 -24.09 -17.79
C TRP A 643 8.45 -24.11 -19.19
N GLY A 644 8.61 -25.30 -19.79
CA GLY A 644 9.24 -25.51 -21.11
C GLY A 644 10.76 -25.70 -21.09
N LYS A 645 11.38 -25.72 -19.91
CA LYS A 645 12.82 -25.99 -19.77
C LYS A 645 13.20 -27.47 -19.89
N SER A 646 12.23 -28.38 -19.78
CA SER A 646 12.41 -29.82 -19.98
C SER A 646 11.60 -30.30 -21.19
N PRO A 647 12.22 -30.94 -22.21
CA PRO A 647 11.47 -31.53 -23.33
C PRO A 647 10.76 -32.81 -22.89
N ILE A 648 9.70 -33.19 -23.60
CA ILE A 648 9.09 -34.51 -23.45
C ILE A 648 10.12 -35.57 -23.87
N THR A 649 10.31 -36.57 -23.02
CA THR A 649 11.25 -37.70 -23.20
C THR A 649 10.54 -39.04 -23.25
N ARG A 650 9.38 -39.17 -22.60
CA ARG A 650 8.50 -40.35 -22.70
C ARG A 650 7.03 -39.95 -22.74
N ILE A 651 6.26 -40.74 -23.46
CA ILE A 651 4.80 -40.65 -23.57
C ILE A 651 4.25 -42.05 -23.27
N TYR A 652 3.75 -42.26 -22.06
CA TYR A 652 2.93 -43.42 -21.74
C TYR A 652 1.47 -43.08 -22.04
N TYR A 653 0.74 -44.03 -22.61
CA TYR A 653 -0.66 -43.86 -22.94
C TYR A 653 -1.45 -45.14 -22.71
N ARG A 654 -2.77 -44.98 -22.62
CA ARG A 654 -3.72 -46.07 -22.87
C ARG A 654 -4.68 -45.66 -23.96
N ALA A 655 -5.03 -46.56 -24.87
CA ALA A 655 -5.98 -46.27 -25.94
C ALA A 655 -6.73 -47.55 -26.37
N GLY A 656 -7.95 -47.37 -26.88
CA GLY A 656 -8.61 -48.37 -27.71
C GLY A 656 -8.07 -48.28 -29.14
N THR A 657 -7.75 -49.43 -29.73
CA THR A 657 -7.10 -49.54 -31.04
C THR A 657 -8.06 -50.01 -32.14
N SER A 658 -9.31 -50.36 -31.78
CA SER A 658 -10.33 -50.85 -32.70
C SER A 658 -11.11 -49.73 -33.38
N ALA A 659 -11.63 -49.99 -34.59
CA ALA A 659 -12.42 -49.01 -35.35
C ALA A 659 -13.67 -48.54 -34.59
N THR A 660 -14.21 -49.34 -33.66
CA THR A 660 -15.40 -49.04 -32.85
C THR A 660 -15.08 -48.39 -31.49
N GLU A 661 -13.96 -48.76 -30.84
CA GLU A 661 -13.59 -48.28 -29.50
C GLU A 661 -12.36 -47.35 -29.50
N SER A 662 -12.02 -46.75 -30.64
CA SER A 662 -10.87 -45.84 -30.77
C SER A 662 -11.02 -44.57 -29.92
N MET A 663 -10.65 -44.67 -28.65
CA MET A 663 -10.58 -43.56 -27.71
C MET A 663 -9.19 -43.59 -27.08
N VAL A 664 -8.56 -42.44 -26.93
CA VAL A 664 -7.44 -42.31 -25.98
C VAL A 664 -8.06 -42.45 -24.58
N TYR A 665 -7.54 -43.27 -23.68
CA TYR A 665 -8.09 -43.52 -22.33
C TYR A 665 -7.26 -42.91 -21.19
N ALA A 666 -5.94 -42.86 -21.36
CA ALA A 666 -5.05 -42.14 -20.47
C ALA A 666 -3.80 -41.64 -21.18
N LEU A 667 -3.18 -40.62 -20.59
CA LEU A 667 -1.89 -40.08 -20.97
C LEU A 667 -1.05 -39.79 -19.71
N LYS A 668 0.25 -40.09 -19.78
CA LYS A 668 1.24 -39.73 -18.77
C LYS A 668 2.53 -39.35 -19.48
N LEU A 669 3.05 -38.17 -19.19
CA LEU A 669 4.23 -37.63 -19.86
C LEU A 669 5.45 -37.71 -18.94
N THR A 670 6.64 -37.70 -19.52
CA THR A 670 7.90 -37.50 -18.78
C THR A 670 8.65 -36.35 -19.43
N TYR A 671 9.02 -35.34 -18.64
CA TYR A 671 9.75 -34.17 -19.07
C TYR A 671 11.17 -34.21 -18.51
N GLY A 672 12.18 -34.39 -19.37
CA GLY A 672 13.54 -34.69 -18.92
C GLY A 672 13.58 -35.98 -18.08
N SER A 673 13.82 -35.87 -16.78
CA SER A 673 13.77 -36.98 -15.82
C SER A 673 12.51 -36.98 -14.94
N THR A 674 11.58 -36.04 -15.14
CA THR A 674 10.43 -35.81 -14.27
C THR A 674 9.16 -36.40 -14.90
N ALA A 675 8.63 -37.48 -14.35
CA ALA A 675 7.36 -38.06 -14.77
C ALA A 675 6.17 -37.30 -14.19
N THR A 676 5.10 -37.14 -14.98
CA THR A 676 3.85 -36.51 -14.55
C THR A 676 2.88 -37.53 -13.95
N VAL A 677 1.77 -37.06 -13.40
CA VAL A 677 0.67 -37.93 -12.94
C VAL A 677 -0.03 -38.53 -14.18
N GLN A 678 -0.56 -39.74 -14.06
CA GLN A 678 -1.39 -40.30 -15.14
C GLN A 678 -2.74 -39.59 -15.17
N HIS A 679 -3.09 -39.02 -16.32
CA HIS A 679 -4.35 -38.35 -16.55
C HIS A 679 -5.26 -39.24 -17.39
N GLY A 680 -6.48 -39.54 -16.90
CA GLY A 680 -7.42 -40.46 -17.55
C GLY A 680 -7.75 -41.68 -16.69
N SER A 681 -8.19 -42.77 -17.32
CA SER A 681 -8.59 -44.02 -16.66
C SER A 681 -7.65 -45.18 -17.01
N ASP A 682 -7.68 -46.27 -16.23
CA ASP A 682 -6.86 -47.47 -16.51
C ASP A 682 -7.44 -48.37 -17.62
N LEU A 683 -8.46 -47.91 -18.34
CA LEU A 683 -9.09 -48.60 -19.48
C LEU A 683 -8.21 -48.55 -20.73
N GLY A 684 -8.43 -49.47 -21.67
CA GLY A 684 -7.69 -49.54 -22.94
C GLY A 684 -6.30 -50.18 -22.85
N GLU A 685 -5.74 -50.47 -24.03
CA GLU A 685 -4.42 -51.07 -24.18
C GLU A 685 -3.32 -50.07 -23.84
N ALA A 686 -2.37 -50.47 -23.00
CA ALA A 686 -1.25 -49.63 -22.61
C ALA A 686 -0.14 -49.64 -23.67
N GLY A 687 0.42 -48.47 -23.97
CA GLY A 687 1.59 -48.31 -24.83
C GLY A 687 2.52 -47.21 -24.32
N GLU A 688 3.75 -47.20 -24.82
CA GLU A 688 4.76 -46.20 -24.47
C GLU A 688 5.61 -45.83 -25.68
N TYR A 689 5.92 -44.54 -25.80
CA TYR A 689 6.94 -44.01 -26.71
C TYR A 689 8.05 -43.33 -25.92
N GLU A 690 9.29 -43.78 -26.10
CA GLU A 690 10.48 -43.07 -25.66
C GLU A 690 11.07 -42.23 -26.81
N LEU A 691 11.49 -41.01 -26.50
CA LEU A 691 12.13 -40.07 -27.42
C LEU A 691 13.64 -40.13 -27.24
N GLU A 692 14.37 -40.18 -28.36
CA GLU A 692 15.83 -40.26 -28.34
C GLU A 692 16.47 -38.95 -27.87
N ALA A 693 17.75 -39.01 -27.46
CA ALA A 693 18.52 -37.83 -27.08
C ALA A 693 18.50 -36.76 -28.19
N GLY A 694 17.97 -35.57 -27.88
CA GLY A 694 17.82 -34.46 -28.83
C GLY A 694 16.62 -34.56 -29.78
N GLU A 695 15.82 -35.63 -29.71
CA GLU A 695 14.50 -35.66 -30.35
C GLU A 695 13.52 -34.77 -29.56
N GLN A 696 12.67 -34.05 -30.28
CA GLN A 696 11.66 -33.14 -29.72
C GLN A 696 10.39 -33.20 -30.56
N ILE A 697 9.23 -33.10 -29.91
CA ILE A 697 7.96 -32.88 -30.60
C ILE A 697 7.96 -31.47 -31.21
N ILE A 698 7.53 -31.34 -32.46
CA ILE A 698 7.45 -30.07 -33.22
C ILE A 698 6.06 -29.78 -33.78
N GLY A 699 5.16 -30.76 -33.73
CA GLY A 699 3.78 -30.65 -34.20
C GLY A 699 2.90 -31.70 -33.52
N ALA A 700 1.61 -31.43 -33.49
CA ALA A 700 0.61 -32.36 -32.97
C ALA A 700 -0.66 -32.28 -33.83
N LEU A 701 -1.29 -33.42 -34.07
CA LEU A 701 -2.60 -33.53 -34.70
C LEU A 701 -3.52 -34.28 -33.74
N VAL A 702 -4.63 -33.66 -33.36
CA VAL A 702 -5.62 -34.23 -32.44
C VAL A 702 -6.95 -34.41 -33.18
N GLN A 703 -7.56 -35.59 -33.08
CA GLN A 703 -8.86 -35.91 -33.63
C GLN A 703 -9.88 -36.09 -32.49
N PHE A 704 -10.95 -35.31 -32.50
CA PHE A 704 -11.87 -35.17 -31.36
C PHE A 704 -13.30 -34.81 -31.81
N ASP A 705 -14.27 -34.97 -30.92
CA ASP A 705 -15.60 -34.37 -31.02
C ASP A 705 -15.99 -33.64 -29.72
N GLU A 706 -17.27 -33.28 -29.57
CA GLU A 706 -17.79 -32.59 -28.38
C GLU A 706 -17.71 -33.42 -27.08
N THR A 707 -17.37 -34.71 -27.16
CA THR A 707 -17.33 -35.64 -26.03
C THR A 707 -15.95 -36.27 -25.80
N THR A 708 -15.23 -36.61 -26.87
CA THR A 708 -14.14 -37.60 -26.82
C THR A 708 -12.95 -37.21 -27.69
N VAL A 709 -11.74 -37.61 -27.27
CA VAL A 709 -10.54 -37.61 -28.11
C VAL A 709 -10.28 -39.02 -28.65
N PHE A 710 -10.39 -39.17 -29.98
CA PHE A 710 -10.28 -40.45 -30.67
C PHE A 710 -8.83 -40.84 -30.97
N ALA A 711 -8.01 -39.86 -31.36
CA ALA A 711 -6.61 -40.09 -31.70
C ALA A 711 -5.75 -38.84 -31.53
N ILE A 712 -4.46 -39.04 -31.25
CA ILE A 712 -3.43 -38.02 -31.16
C ILE A 712 -2.21 -38.50 -31.96
N SER A 713 -1.62 -37.65 -32.80
CA SER A 713 -0.38 -37.94 -33.51
C SER A 713 0.63 -36.82 -33.26
N PHE A 714 1.79 -37.14 -32.70
CA PHE A 714 2.90 -36.20 -32.54
C PHE A 714 3.91 -36.34 -33.67
N GLU A 715 4.33 -35.21 -34.24
CA GLU A 715 5.43 -35.15 -35.21
C GLU A 715 6.70 -34.69 -34.48
N THR A 716 7.82 -35.39 -34.66
CA THR A 716 9.11 -35.02 -34.05
C THR A 716 10.05 -34.32 -35.04
N ASN A 717 11.02 -33.58 -34.51
CA ASN A 717 12.11 -32.97 -35.28
C ASN A 717 12.97 -33.98 -36.08
N ARG A 718 12.83 -35.28 -35.78
CA ARG A 718 13.42 -36.39 -36.53
C ARG A 718 12.46 -37.01 -37.57
N LYS A 719 11.32 -36.37 -37.84
CA LYS A 719 10.24 -36.84 -38.73
C LYS A 719 9.60 -38.17 -38.31
N ARG A 720 9.65 -38.50 -37.01
CA ARG A 720 8.93 -39.66 -36.44
C ARG A 720 7.49 -39.23 -36.14
N SER A 721 6.53 -40.12 -36.43
CA SER A 721 5.13 -39.96 -36.06
C SER A 721 4.81 -40.88 -34.88
N LEU A 722 4.33 -40.33 -33.78
CA LEU A 722 3.95 -41.07 -32.57
C LEU A 722 2.43 -41.01 -32.43
N THR A 723 1.74 -42.10 -32.76
CA THR A 723 0.28 -42.13 -32.91
C THR A 723 -0.39 -42.93 -31.80
N ILE A 724 -1.32 -42.29 -31.10
CA ILE A 724 -2.13 -42.83 -30.02
C ILE A 724 -3.59 -42.91 -30.49
N GLY A 725 -4.25 -44.06 -30.32
CA GLY A 725 -5.58 -44.31 -30.87
C GLY A 725 -5.57 -44.51 -32.40
N ALA A 726 -6.75 -44.58 -33.01
CA ALA A 726 -6.92 -44.76 -34.45
C ALA A 726 -7.67 -43.57 -35.10
N PHE A 727 -7.05 -42.98 -36.11
CA PHE A 727 -7.66 -41.91 -36.90
C PHE A 727 -8.82 -42.47 -37.75
N ARG A 728 -9.96 -41.76 -37.75
CA ARG A 728 -11.19 -42.09 -38.50
C ARG A 728 -11.53 -40.98 -39.50
N GLU A 729 -12.09 -41.33 -40.64
CA GLU A 729 -12.64 -40.33 -41.59
C GLU A 729 -13.85 -39.59 -41.00
N GLY A 730 -14.06 -38.34 -41.39
CA GLY A 730 -15.27 -37.57 -41.07
C GLY A 730 -15.34 -36.91 -39.67
N VAL A 731 -14.32 -37.05 -38.82
CA VAL A 731 -14.26 -36.44 -37.48
C VAL A 731 -13.41 -35.15 -37.50
N ALA A 732 -13.70 -34.20 -36.61
CA ALA A 732 -12.96 -32.94 -36.52
C ALA A 732 -11.48 -33.16 -36.11
N GLN A 733 -10.60 -32.33 -36.67
CA GLN A 733 -9.15 -32.38 -36.42
C GLN A 733 -8.60 -30.99 -36.09
N ALA A 734 -7.72 -30.91 -35.10
CA ALA A 734 -6.93 -29.72 -34.78
C ALA A 734 -5.43 -30.02 -34.96
N ARG A 735 -4.70 -29.08 -35.58
CA ARG A 735 -3.26 -29.22 -35.87
C ARG A 735 -2.46 -28.06 -35.24
N ALA A 736 -1.44 -28.40 -34.47
CA ALA A 736 -0.34 -27.51 -34.14
C ALA A 736 0.71 -27.52 -35.27
N ASN A 737 1.08 -26.32 -35.75
CA ASN A 737 2.19 -26.13 -36.67
C ASN A 737 3.43 -25.62 -35.91
N PRO A 738 4.66 -25.99 -36.32
CA PRO A 738 5.91 -25.57 -35.67
C PRO A 738 6.11 -24.05 -35.69
N CYS A 739 6.75 -23.53 -34.64
CA CYS A 739 7.09 -22.10 -34.54
C CYS A 739 8.23 -21.70 -35.50
N PRO A 740 8.19 -20.50 -36.12
CA PRO A 740 9.13 -20.11 -37.18
C PRO A 740 10.54 -19.68 -36.72
N ALA A 741 10.83 -19.61 -35.42
CA ALA A 741 12.11 -19.12 -34.91
C ALA A 741 13.07 -20.25 -34.50
N ALA A 742 14.25 -20.29 -35.13
CA ALA A 742 15.30 -21.27 -34.81
C ALA A 742 15.76 -21.15 -33.35
N GLY A 743 15.72 -22.26 -32.61
CA GLY A 743 16.00 -22.31 -31.17
C GLY A 743 14.76 -22.24 -30.26
N SER A 744 13.56 -22.06 -30.81
CA SER A 744 12.30 -22.17 -30.07
C SER A 744 12.08 -23.61 -29.59
N ARG A 745 11.60 -23.77 -28.36
CA ARG A 745 11.14 -25.06 -27.85
C ARG A 745 9.64 -25.17 -28.04
N PHE A 746 9.19 -26.24 -28.66
CA PHE A 746 7.77 -26.52 -28.79
C PHE A 746 7.23 -27.03 -27.45
N LEU A 747 6.32 -26.26 -26.86
CA LEU A 747 5.48 -26.71 -25.76
C LEU A 747 4.11 -27.04 -26.34
N VAL A 748 3.63 -28.25 -26.10
CA VAL A 748 2.21 -28.57 -26.26
C VAL A 748 1.63 -28.77 -24.85
N PRO A 749 1.11 -27.71 -24.20
CA PRO A 749 0.18 -27.90 -23.09
C PRO A 749 -1.11 -28.41 -23.72
N MET A 750 -1.29 -29.73 -23.71
CA MET A 750 -2.53 -30.34 -24.18
C MET A 750 -3.56 -30.27 -23.07
N ILE A 751 -4.51 -29.35 -23.20
CA ILE A 751 -5.68 -29.34 -22.34
C ILE A 751 -6.64 -30.40 -22.88
N PHE A 752 -6.67 -31.57 -22.24
CA PHE A 752 -7.65 -32.61 -22.53
C PHE A 752 -8.87 -32.44 -21.63
N GLY A 753 -10.07 -32.44 -22.22
CA GLY A 753 -11.27 -32.88 -21.50
C GLY A 753 -11.09 -34.34 -21.08
N ARG A 754 -11.72 -34.77 -19.98
CA ARG A 754 -11.51 -36.14 -19.50
C ARG A 754 -12.02 -37.17 -20.50
N ILE A 755 -11.38 -38.32 -20.45
CA ILE A 755 -11.90 -39.51 -21.12
C ILE A 755 -12.86 -40.22 -20.18
N SER A 756 -14.01 -40.61 -20.73
CA SER A 756 -15.16 -41.10 -19.98
C SER A 756 -14.89 -42.38 -19.19
N LEU A 757 -15.40 -42.41 -17.95
CA LEU A 757 -15.55 -43.61 -17.13
C LEU A 757 -16.86 -44.31 -17.49
N SER A 758 -16.87 -45.08 -18.57
CA SER A 758 -17.96 -46.02 -18.83
C SER A 758 -17.74 -47.29 -17.99
N VAL A 759 -18.35 -47.36 -16.80
CA VAL A 759 -18.58 -48.63 -16.09
C VAL A 759 -20.07 -48.87 -16.01
N HIS A 760 -20.61 -49.55 -17.04
CA HIS A 760 -21.92 -50.19 -16.96
C HIS A 760 -21.72 -51.58 -16.37
N GLU A 761 -22.23 -51.83 -15.16
CA GLU A 761 -22.83 -53.13 -14.76
C GLU A 761 -23.44 -53.06 -13.34
N GLY A 762 -24.61 -53.71 -13.15
CA GLY A 762 -24.89 -54.41 -11.88
C GLY A 762 -25.82 -53.82 -10.79
N CYS A 763 -27.14 -53.84 -11.03
CA CYS A 763 -28.20 -54.10 -10.01
C CYS A 763 -28.66 -53.00 -9.01
N PRO A 764 -29.89 -53.13 -8.42
CA PRO A 764 -30.76 -51.95 -8.19
C PRO A 764 -31.23 -51.68 -6.74
N GLY A 765 -31.58 -50.42 -6.44
CA GLY A 765 -32.14 -50.02 -5.14
C GLY A 765 -32.86 -48.66 -5.11
N ARG A 766 -34.18 -48.67 -5.41
CA ARG A 766 -35.18 -47.60 -5.11
C ARG A 766 -35.09 -47.12 -3.65
N HIS A 767 -35.40 -45.89 -3.21
CA HIS A 767 -35.89 -44.59 -3.75
C HIS A 767 -35.38 -43.48 -2.75
N ARG A 768 -35.73 -42.17 -2.72
CA ARG A 768 -36.76 -41.33 -3.37
C ARG A 768 -36.35 -39.84 -3.28
N MET A 769 -36.38 -39.08 -4.38
CA MET A 769 -36.67 -37.63 -4.36
C MET A 769 -37.22 -37.17 -5.73
N GLN A 770 -38.53 -36.97 -5.79
CA GLN A 770 -39.22 -36.11 -6.76
C GLN A 770 -39.31 -34.71 -6.15
N ALA A 771 -39.42 -33.61 -6.88
CA ALA A 771 -39.15 -33.33 -8.30
C ALA A 771 -39.18 -31.80 -8.46
N TYR A 772 -38.50 -31.25 -9.47
CA TYR A 772 -39.02 -30.12 -10.24
C TYR A 772 -38.37 -30.16 -11.63
N GLU A 773 -39.20 -30.31 -12.66
CA GLU A 773 -38.75 -30.51 -14.03
C GLU A 773 -38.31 -29.20 -14.68
N ALA A 774 -37.35 -29.31 -15.60
CA ALA A 774 -37.06 -28.27 -16.56
C ALA A 774 -37.98 -28.41 -17.78
N GLN A 775 -38.47 -27.27 -18.29
CA GLN A 775 -38.81 -27.15 -19.71
C GLN A 775 -38.24 -25.83 -20.24
N ALA A 776 -37.23 -25.95 -21.08
CA ALA A 776 -36.83 -24.90 -22.01
C ALA A 776 -37.35 -25.27 -23.41
N PHE A 777 -37.87 -24.33 -24.18
CA PHE A 777 -37.84 -24.42 -25.65
C PHE A 777 -38.08 -23.08 -26.37
N ASN A 778 -37.41 -22.95 -27.52
CA ASN A 778 -37.69 -22.09 -28.68
C ASN A 778 -37.42 -20.57 -28.64
N VAL A 779 -36.16 -20.24 -28.95
CA VAL A 779 -35.66 -19.55 -30.16
C VAL A 779 -36.64 -18.74 -31.07
N PHE A 780 -36.06 -17.69 -31.68
CA PHE A 780 -36.43 -16.94 -32.89
C PHE A 780 -37.27 -15.65 -32.76
N HIS A 781 -36.64 -14.53 -33.18
CA HIS A 781 -37.17 -13.30 -33.83
C HIS A 781 -38.45 -12.66 -33.21
N THR A 782 -38.54 -11.33 -33.00
CA THR A 782 -38.35 -10.29 -34.03
C THR A 782 -38.34 -8.89 -33.41
N ASN A 783 -37.67 -7.94 -34.08
CA ASN A 783 -37.80 -6.47 -34.06
C ASN A 783 -38.76 -5.72 -33.08
N PHE A 784 -38.17 -4.66 -32.51
CA PHE A 784 -38.72 -3.29 -32.34
C PHE A 784 -39.79 -2.95 -31.27
N LYS A 785 -39.51 -1.77 -30.66
CA LYS A 785 -40.40 -0.67 -30.22
C LYS A 785 -40.89 -0.58 -28.77
N ARG A 786 -40.64 0.65 -28.26
CA ARG A 786 -41.23 1.41 -27.15
C ARG A 786 -40.79 0.99 -25.75
N TRP A 787 -40.09 1.86 -25.00
CA TRP A 787 -40.59 3.10 -24.36
C TRP A 787 -41.81 2.86 -23.46
N ARG A 788 -41.54 2.61 -22.19
CA ARG A 788 -41.75 3.61 -21.14
C ARG A 788 -40.71 3.46 -20.04
#